data_AF-A0A3M7ML99-F1
#
_entry.id   AF-A0A3M7ML99-F1
#
_cell.length_a   1.000
_cell.length_b   1.000
_cell.length_c   1.000
_cell.angle_alpha   90.00
_cell.angle_beta   90.00
_cell.angle_gamma   90.00
#
_symmetry.space_group_name_H-M   'P 1'
#
loop_
_entity.id
_entity.type
_entity.pdbx_description
1 polymer ?
#
loop_
_entity_poly.entity_id
_entity_poly.type
_entity_poly.pdbx_seq_one_letter_code
_entity_poly.pdbx_strand_id
1 'polypeptide(L)'
;MRLRGYEAARLQDRKAAGPQGWVLDVTHVGVFCTSRGFRIFTTDPFAKVYEARDAGNVALLEMLFSTSLVALVLSPRRLQIKNTKRGSVICELTFAASILAVRLNRKRLVVVLEDQIYLYDIQTMKLLYTIETSPNPVPICALSPSSDNCYLAYPLPQKSAATAFAVPAHAPPNSTHIAPTTGEVLIFDAVKLEAINVVEAHRSPLSCVTFNNEGTIMATASDKGTIIRVFSVPDAHKLYQFRRGSMPSRIFSLAFNITSSLLCVSSATETIHIFKLAAPQSGAYSSILPPIAATESKPAPSSLFSYAFSRRVSQGSDSGGYSPSARDISASETTAGDEDEDEDSDQSPTSMSNRKPNGTFMGLIRRTSQNVSSSLATTVGGYLPKGVAEIQLKSVVAMSPHSPQVMVVTNEGNFYVFAIDLAKGGEASLIKQYNYAETEGLSNAMAPEMLIIDGQHNGYRNLILPLALNDQLVQQAVSSIAGLHMWRNRPDVCYQADASRAQVIHKLKEASMVPQANKVFTLSTWMTLLVLLLGELALGGDHYIYLLRMMRSMRAHGIHDTSPEIMQFLHRQTDMLTLLAQPFLEDLDIAQISNNEATLENLLYESLENASSGSDQSTVNAVIDAARCCLEMFRDRVLFGEGRDTSKLEHVKQLVSHIHPCVAGGTSLVWIYFIAAAASTTTQDRIFFSGRLLDIYKVTGFANIPAGLSMLENLWKRQSGALSREGYQWTPSAGLQQGLPCIGVIQPPAQVDKPSEVFDVLVVGAGYTGLTAARDTSTAGLRTLILEGRDRIGGRTWTSNIDGYKYEMGGTWVHWFQPHTYRELSRYGMKDELVHSQDYTKKKNYFTFVTEYGRRNMSHEEERELFGRAIEKFVNVDGNLAKTIMPLPYKGQWSKEVLEYANMSVADRIEQIRPSISEDERHAIEAIVLVCSGGTRDNSSFLDFLRWWAAAGFNFEIFMDTVIVFKLKCGQSGFATKFFQEALGTGKLSYSFNTVVSEVESRNDNNLVHVRTSDGLKFSARRVISTVPLNVLNKVRFTPPLDPAKTEAATLKHVNLCVKLHAEVKDFERRSWGGITYPNNKLLQATADGTTPAGNTHCVFFGCEQNPLHPEENIDETLKAVHEFEPMQVERLVFHNWVKDEFAEGTWVWYRPGMEVKYLEALRKRQGPVLFANSDWAEGAWRSFIDGAIQEGTAAALVVKTELLQQPQGAQKPSKL
;
A
#
# COMPACT_ATOMS: atom_id res chain seq x y z
N MET A 1 -7.76 -8.77 39.48
CA MET A 1 -8.40 -9.55 38.40
C MET A 1 -8.03 -8.91 37.05
N ARG A 2 -7.82 -9.70 35.98
CA ARG A 2 -7.56 -9.19 34.61
C ARG A 2 -8.67 -9.66 33.68
N LEU A 3 -9.32 -8.74 32.97
CA LEU A 3 -10.37 -9.12 32.02
C LEU A 3 -9.76 -9.54 30.67
N ARG A 4 -9.63 -10.84 30.41
CA ARG A 4 -9.10 -11.36 29.12
C ARG A 4 -10.10 -11.31 27.96
N GLY A 5 -11.40 -11.18 28.25
CA GLY A 5 -12.44 -11.01 27.22
C GLY A 5 -12.29 -9.76 26.33
N TYR A 6 -11.36 -8.86 26.67
CA TYR A 6 -10.98 -7.71 25.84
C TYR A 6 -10.13 -8.11 24.62
N GLU A 7 -9.36 -9.20 24.70
CA GLU A 7 -8.48 -9.65 23.58
C GLU A 7 -9.30 -10.17 22.38
N ALA A 8 -10.51 -10.69 22.60
CA ALA A 8 -11.43 -11.10 21.53
C ALA A 8 -12.14 -9.93 20.82
N ALA A 9 -12.16 -8.74 21.44
CA ALA A 9 -12.71 -7.51 20.85
C ALA A 9 -11.65 -6.69 20.08
N ARG A 10 -10.42 -7.21 19.95
CA ARG A 10 -9.23 -6.49 19.48
C ARG A 10 -9.05 -6.46 17.95
N LEU A 11 -10.02 -6.96 17.19
CA LEU A 11 -10.01 -6.99 15.72
C LEU A 11 -10.85 -5.86 15.10
N GLN A 12 -10.68 -4.64 15.63
CA GLN A 12 -11.30 -3.43 15.12
C GLN A 12 -10.52 -2.20 15.64
N ASP A 13 -9.56 -1.72 14.85
CA ASP A 13 -8.94 -0.39 15.05
C ASP A 13 -9.66 0.61 14.13
N ARG A 14 -10.55 1.45 14.69
CA ARG A 14 -11.28 2.50 13.95
C ARG A 14 -10.70 3.87 14.27
N LYS A 15 -10.43 4.65 13.23
CA LYS A 15 -10.27 6.12 13.31
C LYS A 15 -11.50 6.82 12.74
N ALA A 16 -12.61 6.64 13.44
CA ALA A 16 -13.67 7.61 13.39
C ALA A 16 -13.16 9.02 13.75
N ALA A 17 -13.82 10.03 13.20
CA ALA A 17 -14.17 11.19 14.02
C ALA A 17 -15.07 10.67 15.16
N GLY A 18 -14.43 10.05 16.16
CA GLY A 18 -15.10 9.40 17.27
C GLY A 18 -15.82 10.42 18.16
N PRO A 19 -16.65 9.95 19.10
CA PRO A 19 -17.18 10.78 20.17
C PRO A 19 -16.14 11.76 20.71
N GLN A 20 -16.44 13.06 20.68
CA GLN A 20 -15.52 14.11 21.13
C GLN A 20 -15.26 14.01 22.65
N GLY A 21 -16.21 13.44 23.38
CA GLY A 21 -16.06 13.01 24.76
C GLY A 21 -17.04 11.90 25.12
N TRP A 22 -16.60 11.06 26.06
CA TRP A 22 -17.45 10.19 26.87
C TRP A 22 -17.20 10.54 28.33
N VAL A 23 -18.28 10.77 29.08
CA VAL A 23 -18.23 10.87 30.54
C VAL A 23 -19.16 9.81 31.11
N LEU A 24 -18.68 9.09 32.13
CA LEU A 24 -19.42 8.08 32.88
C LEU A 24 -19.29 8.44 34.35
N ASP A 25 -20.36 8.97 34.92
CA ASP A 25 -20.39 9.46 36.31
C ASP A 25 -20.70 8.34 37.32
N VAL A 26 -20.35 8.55 38.58
CA VAL A 26 -20.59 7.61 39.71
C VAL A 26 -22.07 7.31 39.95
N THR A 27 -22.99 8.06 39.34
CA THR A 27 -24.44 7.83 39.41
C THR A 27 -25.03 7.20 38.13
N HIS A 28 -24.27 6.37 37.43
CA HIS A 28 -24.78 5.52 36.33
C HIS A 28 -25.38 6.30 35.16
N VAL A 29 -24.74 7.40 34.79
CA VAL A 29 -25.09 8.19 33.61
C VAL A 29 -23.89 8.23 32.67
N GLY A 30 -24.10 7.77 31.43
CA GLY A 30 -23.15 7.90 30.34
C GLY A 30 -23.60 8.98 29.37
N VAL A 31 -22.73 9.94 29.04
CA VAL A 31 -23.03 10.97 28.04
C VAL A 31 -22.11 10.85 26.83
N PHE A 32 -22.71 10.94 25.65
CA PHE A 32 -22.10 10.77 24.33
C PHE A 32 -22.21 12.07 23.53
N CYS A 33 -21.09 12.63 23.08
CA CYS A 33 -21.05 13.85 22.27
C CYS A 33 -20.48 13.59 20.88
N THR A 34 -21.13 14.13 19.86
CA THR A 34 -20.65 14.17 18.46
C THR A 34 -20.63 15.62 17.96
N SER A 35 -20.04 15.84 16.79
CA SER A 35 -20.10 17.14 16.09
C SER A 35 -21.51 17.58 15.66
N ARG A 36 -22.52 16.72 15.82
CA ARG A 36 -23.93 16.98 15.48
C ARG A 36 -24.87 16.97 16.70
N GLY A 37 -24.35 16.86 17.92
CA GLY A 37 -25.15 16.94 19.15
C GLY A 37 -24.75 15.92 20.22
N PHE A 38 -25.68 15.58 21.12
CA PHE A 38 -25.37 14.67 22.24
C PHE A 38 -26.54 13.76 22.65
N ARG A 39 -26.20 12.63 23.29
CA ARG A 39 -27.13 11.64 23.84
C ARG A 39 -26.77 11.33 25.30
N ILE A 40 -27.78 11.22 26.15
CA ILE A 40 -27.61 10.83 27.57
C ILE A 40 -28.23 9.44 27.75
N PHE A 41 -27.51 8.56 28.43
CA PHE A 41 -27.92 7.21 28.75
C PHE A 41 -27.91 6.99 30.26
N THR A 42 -28.97 6.40 30.82
CA THR A 42 -28.85 5.68 32.09
C THR A 42 -28.11 4.38 31.84
N THR A 43 -27.35 3.87 32.81
CA THR A 43 -26.61 2.60 32.64
C THR A 43 -27.15 1.44 33.47
N ASP A 44 -28.12 1.67 34.37
CA ASP A 44 -28.86 0.64 35.09
C ASP A 44 -30.37 0.97 35.12
N PRO A 45 -31.21 0.43 34.21
CA PRO A 45 -30.84 -0.30 33.00
C PRO A 45 -30.25 0.61 31.91
N PHE A 46 -29.48 0.02 30.98
CA PHE A 46 -28.93 0.76 29.85
C PHE A 46 -30.03 1.23 28.88
N ALA A 47 -30.32 2.52 28.89
CA ALA A 47 -31.37 3.15 28.09
C ALA A 47 -31.01 4.58 27.71
N LYS A 48 -31.29 4.97 26.45
CA LYS A 48 -31.18 6.36 26.00
C LYS A 48 -32.31 7.17 26.61
N VAL A 49 -32.00 8.07 27.54
CA VAL A 49 -32.98 8.92 28.23
C VAL A 49 -33.13 10.31 27.62
N TYR A 50 -32.16 10.76 26.82
CA TYR A 50 -32.23 12.04 26.12
C TYR A 50 -31.38 12.02 24.84
N GLU A 51 -31.81 12.76 23.83
CA GLU A 51 -31.07 13.01 22.59
C GLU A 51 -31.34 14.46 22.15
N ALA A 52 -30.29 15.23 21.92
CA ALA A 52 -30.37 16.52 21.23
C ALA A 52 -29.61 16.39 19.91
N ARG A 53 -30.36 16.31 18.81
CA ARG A 53 -29.84 16.49 17.45
C ARG A 53 -29.65 18.00 17.22
N ASP A 54 -28.63 18.35 16.44
CA ASP A 54 -28.29 19.72 16.03
C ASP A 54 -27.93 20.69 17.18
N ALA A 55 -27.44 20.17 18.30
CA ALA A 55 -26.98 20.98 19.45
C ALA A 55 -25.63 21.71 19.22
N GLY A 56 -25.15 21.78 17.97
CA GLY A 56 -23.83 22.31 17.61
C GLY A 56 -22.67 21.35 17.93
N ASN A 57 -21.45 21.85 17.74
CA ASN A 57 -20.22 21.10 17.98
C ASN A 57 -19.86 21.08 19.48
N VAL A 58 -20.28 20.04 20.20
CA VAL A 58 -20.09 19.92 21.65
C VAL A 58 -18.71 19.35 21.97
N ALA A 59 -17.77 20.20 22.37
CA ALA A 59 -16.38 19.82 22.66
C ALA A 59 -16.20 19.13 24.02
N LEU A 60 -16.92 19.58 25.05
CA LEU A 60 -17.00 18.93 26.37
C LEU A 60 -18.44 18.95 26.88
N LEU A 61 -18.84 17.90 27.60
CA LEU A 61 -20.12 17.83 28.31
C LEU A 61 -19.94 17.12 29.65
N GLU A 62 -20.38 17.78 30.72
CA GLU A 62 -20.43 17.24 32.08
C GLU A 62 -21.86 17.40 32.62
N MET A 63 -22.35 16.41 33.37
CA MET A 63 -23.74 16.36 33.85
C MET A 63 -23.74 16.28 35.37
N LEU A 64 -24.63 17.03 36.04
CA LEU A 64 -24.74 16.97 37.50
C LEU A 64 -25.53 15.72 37.89
N PHE A 65 -24.84 14.59 38.07
CA PHE A 65 -25.43 13.30 38.42
C PHE A 65 -26.59 12.93 37.47
N SER A 66 -27.58 12.14 37.94
CA SER A 66 -28.81 11.84 37.21
C SER A 66 -29.83 13.00 37.19
N THR A 67 -29.40 14.27 37.10
CA THR A 67 -30.30 15.44 37.03
C THR A 67 -30.38 16.04 35.63
N SER A 68 -31.42 16.85 35.35
CA SER A 68 -31.56 17.50 34.04
C SER A 68 -30.62 18.69 33.81
N LEU A 69 -29.50 18.81 34.53
CA LEU A 69 -28.56 19.91 34.44
C LEU A 69 -27.27 19.44 33.74
N VAL A 70 -26.96 20.04 32.58
CA VAL A 70 -25.73 19.76 31.82
C VAL A 70 -24.91 21.03 31.63
N ALA A 71 -23.60 20.88 31.70
CA ALA A 71 -22.60 21.88 31.38
C ALA A 71 -22.00 21.55 30.00
N LEU A 72 -22.13 22.46 29.04
CA LEU A 72 -21.77 22.29 27.63
C LEU A 72 -20.67 23.28 27.24
N VAL A 73 -19.56 22.78 26.68
CA VAL A 73 -18.53 23.63 26.05
C VAL A 73 -18.72 23.55 24.54
N LEU A 74 -19.35 24.58 23.96
CA LEU A 74 -19.68 24.65 22.52
C LEU A 74 -18.60 25.36 21.70
N SER A 75 -17.73 26.11 22.36
CA SER A 75 -16.50 26.66 21.79
C SER A 75 -15.45 26.71 22.90
N PRO A 76 -14.13 26.74 22.58
CA PRO A 76 -13.08 26.47 23.56
C PRO A 76 -13.12 27.32 24.84
N ARG A 77 -13.72 28.52 24.80
CA ARG A 77 -13.74 29.46 25.94
C ARG A 77 -15.15 29.74 26.52
N ARG A 78 -16.20 29.10 26.01
CA ARG A 78 -17.60 29.40 26.38
C ARG A 78 -18.27 28.16 26.97
N LEU A 79 -18.61 28.25 28.25
CA LEU A 79 -19.40 27.27 28.98
C LEU A 79 -20.86 27.71 29.01
N GLN A 80 -21.77 26.79 28.67
CA GLN A 80 -23.21 26.99 28.74
C GLN A 80 -23.82 25.98 29.72
N ILE A 81 -24.49 26.45 30.77
CA ILE A 81 -25.26 25.58 31.66
C ILE A 81 -26.69 25.50 31.14
N LYS A 82 -27.17 24.30 30.83
CA LYS A 82 -28.49 24.06 30.22
C LYS A 82 -29.34 23.10 31.04
N ASN A 83 -30.64 23.36 31.11
CA ASN A 83 -31.61 22.40 31.63
C ASN A 83 -32.18 21.56 30.47
N THR A 84 -31.87 20.27 30.41
CA THR A 84 -32.32 19.37 29.33
C THR A 84 -33.83 19.12 29.34
N LYS A 85 -34.47 19.14 30.53
CA LYS A 85 -35.92 18.93 30.69
C LYS A 85 -36.76 20.15 30.29
N ARG A 86 -36.23 21.37 30.49
CA ARG A 86 -36.90 22.63 30.12
C ARG A 86 -36.43 23.20 28.77
N GLY A 87 -35.37 22.65 28.18
CA GLY A 87 -34.71 23.19 26.98
C GLY A 87 -33.95 24.52 27.18
N SER A 88 -34.18 25.21 28.30
CA SER A 88 -33.64 26.54 28.61
C SER A 88 -32.16 26.53 28.98
N VAL A 89 -31.41 27.49 28.45
CA VAL A 89 -30.10 27.89 28.99
C VAL A 89 -30.31 28.60 30.33
N ILE A 90 -29.53 28.25 31.35
CA ILE A 90 -29.58 28.85 32.69
C ILE A 90 -28.60 30.02 32.77
N CYS A 91 -27.37 29.80 32.33
CA CYS A 91 -26.34 30.84 32.24
C CYS A 91 -25.26 30.45 31.22
N GLU A 92 -24.47 31.44 30.84
CA GLU A 92 -23.25 31.26 30.04
C GLU A 92 -22.09 31.97 30.73
N LEU A 93 -20.92 31.33 30.71
CA LEU A 93 -19.69 31.83 31.31
C LEU A 93 -18.59 31.80 30.25
N THR A 94 -17.82 32.88 30.14
CA THR A 94 -16.73 33.04 29.18
C THR A 94 -15.41 33.20 29.91
N PHE A 95 -14.39 32.48 29.46
CA PHE A 95 -13.08 32.39 30.11
C PHE A 95 -11.97 33.01 29.24
N ALA A 96 -10.88 33.46 29.86
CA ALA A 96 -9.78 34.09 29.15
C ALA A 96 -9.02 33.10 28.23
N ALA A 97 -8.84 31.86 28.71
CA ALA A 97 -8.18 30.76 28.00
C ALA A 97 -9.16 29.59 27.74
N SER A 98 -8.67 28.55 27.08
CA SER A 98 -9.48 27.37 26.73
C SER A 98 -9.85 26.54 27.96
N ILE A 99 -11.11 26.16 28.07
CA ILE A 99 -11.64 25.23 29.06
C ILE A 99 -11.15 23.82 28.71
N LEU A 100 -10.41 23.21 29.63
CA LEU A 100 -9.85 21.86 29.48
C LEU A 100 -10.71 20.80 30.17
N ALA A 101 -11.33 21.13 31.31
CA ALA A 101 -12.30 20.26 31.98
C ALA A 101 -13.33 21.07 32.79
N VAL A 102 -14.45 20.42 33.10
CA VAL A 102 -15.50 20.92 34.01
C VAL A 102 -15.79 19.83 35.04
N ARG A 103 -16.10 20.17 36.30
CA ARG A 103 -16.60 19.21 37.31
C ARG A 103 -17.78 19.82 38.06
N LEU A 104 -18.72 18.97 38.49
CA LEU A 104 -20.00 19.38 39.08
C LEU A 104 -20.29 18.53 40.33
N ASN A 105 -20.76 19.14 41.41
CA ASN A 105 -21.47 18.47 42.49
C ASN A 105 -22.62 19.36 43.01
N ARG A 106 -23.33 18.98 44.08
CA ARG A 106 -24.50 19.74 44.57
C ARG A 106 -24.16 21.09 45.25
N LYS A 107 -22.88 21.43 45.36
CA LYS A 107 -22.37 22.68 45.94
C LYS A 107 -21.50 23.50 44.97
N ARG A 108 -20.81 22.85 44.02
CA ARG A 108 -19.77 23.49 43.19
C ARG A 108 -19.87 23.17 41.71
N LEU A 109 -19.61 24.19 40.90
CA LEU A 109 -19.17 24.09 39.52
C LEU A 109 -17.68 24.46 39.48
N VAL A 110 -16.86 23.57 38.95
CA VAL A 110 -15.41 23.75 38.81
C VAL A 110 -15.09 23.83 37.33
N VAL A 111 -14.34 24.85 36.92
CA VAL A 111 -13.86 25.02 35.54
C VAL A 111 -12.35 25.06 35.53
N VAL A 112 -11.73 24.15 34.78
CA VAL A 112 -10.27 23.95 34.73
C VAL A 112 -9.75 24.50 33.40
N LEU A 113 -8.89 25.50 33.48
CA LEU A 113 -8.04 25.98 32.38
C LEU A 113 -6.63 25.37 32.54
N GLU A 114 -5.66 25.79 31.73
CA GLU A 114 -4.28 25.28 31.82
C GLU A 114 -3.58 25.70 33.12
N ASP A 115 -3.63 27.00 33.48
CA ASP A 115 -2.93 27.54 34.66
C ASP A 115 -3.87 27.96 35.81
N GLN A 116 -5.18 27.73 35.69
CA GLN A 116 -6.18 28.24 36.64
C GLN A 116 -7.37 27.29 36.81
N ILE A 117 -7.89 27.21 38.04
CA ILE A 117 -9.15 26.53 38.38
C ILE A 117 -10.12 27.53 38.99
N TYR A 118 -11.30 27.68 38.39
CA TYR A 118 -12.36 28.56 38.88
C TYR A 118 -13.40 27.75 39.66
N LEU A 119 -13.73 28.19 40.87
CA LEU A 119 -14.74 27.59 41.75
C LEU A 119 -15.98 28.47 41.82
N TYR A 120 -17.10 27.99 41.26
CA TYR A 120 -18.41 28.63 41.32
C TYR A 120 -19.33 27.91 42.29
N ASP A 121 -20.22 28.66 42.94
CA ASP A 121 -21.37 28.09 43.64
C ASP A 121 -22.41 27.60 42.63
N ILE A 122 -22.82 26.33 42.69
CA ILE A 122 -23.73 25.74 41.70
C ILE A 122 -25.18 26.26 41.79
N GLN A 123 -25.57 26.84 42.93
CA GLN A 123 -26.96 27.30 43.15
C GLN A 123 -27.16 28.72 42.65
N THR A 124 -26.13 29.57 42.81
CA THR A 124 -26.15 31.00 42.46
C THR A 124 -25.34 31.34 41.22
N MET A 125 -24.51 30.42 40.72
CA MET A 125 -23.54 30.60 39.62
C MET A 125 -22.53 31.73 39.88
N LYS A 126 -22.34 32.15 41.14
CA LYS A 126 -21.35 33.14 41.53
C LYS A 126 -19.97 32.52 41.62
N LEU A 127 -18.96 33.21 41.09
CA LEU A 127 -17.55 32.86 41.34
C LEU A 127 -17.25 33.06 42.83
N LEU A 128 -16.74 32.02 43.47
CA LEU A 128 -16.33 32.02 44.88
C LEU A 128 -14.83 32.22 45.03
N TYR A 129 -14.04 31.55 44.19
CA TYR A 129 -12.59 31.52 44.31
C TYR A 129 -11.93 31.17 42.97
N THR A 130 -10.71 31.66 42.75
CA THR A 130 -9.85 31.25 41.65
C THR A 130 -8.54 30.75 42.22
N ILE A 131 -8.16 29.53 41.84
CA ILE A 131 -6.92 28.88 42.20
C ILE A 131 -5.94 29.07 41.04
N GLU A 132 -4.76 29.63 41.29
CA GLU A 132 -3.64 29.57 40.36
C GLU A 132 -2.95 28.20 40.48
N THR A 133 -2.65 27.57 39.35
CA THR A 133 -2.00 26.27 39.29
C THR A 133 -0.74 26.33 38.42
N SER A 134 0.12 25.32 38.58
CA SER A 134 1.07 25.00 37.51
C SER A 134 0.35 24.64 36.21
N PRO A 135 1.02 24.77 35.05
CA PRO A 135 0.48 24.33 33.76
C PRO A 135 -0.03 22.89 33.80
N ASN A 136 -1.33 22.72 33.53
CA ASN A 136 -2.09 21.47 33.63
C ASN A 136 -2.72 21.10 32.27
N PRO A 137 -1.92 20.94 31.18
CA PRO A 137 -2.43 20.71 29.82
C PRO A 137 -3.15 19.36 29.64
N VAL A 138 -2.91 18.42 30.55
CA VAL A 138 -3.77 17.25 30.76
C VAL A 138 -4.54 17.54 32.04
N PRO A 139 -5.84 17.89 32.01
CA PRO A 139 -6.53 18.55 33.11
C PRO A 139 -6.80 17.59 34.30
N ILE A 140 -5.77 17.33 35.09
CA ILE A 140 -5.81 16.48 36.27
C ILE A 140 -6.48 17.28 37.38
N CYS A 141 -7.75 16.99 37.60
CA CYS A 141 -8.58 17.61 38.62
C CYS A 141 -9.78 16.70 38.94
N ALA A 142 -9.92 16.34 40.21
CA ALA A 142 -11.07 15.62 40.75
C ALA A 142 -11.82 16.47 41.78
N LEU A 143 -13.14 16.44 41.72
CA LEU A 143 -14.04 17.01 42.72
C LEU A 143 -14.74 15.86 43.43
N SER A 144 -14.83 15.90 44.75
CA SER A 144 -15.61 14.96 45.54
C SER A 144 -17.09 15.01 45.17
N PRO A 145 -17.76 13.87 44.90
CA PRO A 145 -19.22 13.82 44.72
C PRO A 145 -20.00 14.25 45.97
N SER A 146 -19.40 14.07 47.16
CA SER A 146 -20.01 14.40 48.44
C SER A 146 -20.18 15.91 48.61
N SER A 147 -21.34 16.30 49.14
CA SER A 147 -21.63 17.70 49.49
C SER A 147 -21.13 18.08 50.89
N ASP A 148 -20.85 17.09 51.72
CA ASP A 148 -20.39 17.27 53.10
C ASP A 148 -18.85 17.25 53.13
N ASN A 149 -18.25 16.23 52.51
CA ASN A 149 -16.80 16.12 52.26
C ASN A 149 -16.46 16.71 50.88
N CYS A 150 -16.75 17.98 50.68
CA CYS A 150 -16.64 18.64 49.38
C CYS A 150 -15.20 19.08 49.06
N TYR A 151 -14.32 18.11 48.85
CA TYR A 151 -12.90 18.32 48.55
C TYR A 151 -12.59 18.38 47.05
N LEU A 152 -11.54 19.11 46.70
CA LEU A 152 -10.94 19.18 45.37
C LEU A 152 -9.51 18.62 45.43
N ALA A 153 -9.11 17.82 44.45
CA ALA A 153 -7.77 17.26 44.33
C ALA A 153 -7.14 17.57 42.96
N TYR A 154 -5.95 18.15 42.98
CA TYR A 154 -5.18 18.54 41.79
C TYR A 154 -3.67 18.51 42.08
N PRO A 155 -2.78 18.51 41.06
CA PRO A 155 -1.34 18.50 41.27
C PRO A 155 -0.87 19.72 42.09
N LEU A 156 0.08 19.51 43.01
CA LEU A 156 0.65 20.60 43.81
C LEU A 156 1.33 21.66 42.90
N PRO A 157 0.93 22.95 42.96
CA PRO A 157 1.56 23.99 42.14
C PRO A 157 3.02 24.25 42.51
N GLN A 158 3.94 23.96 41.60
CA GLN A 158 5.37 24.23 41.74
C GLN A 158 5.69 25.65 41.25
N LYS A 159 6.18 26.52 42.14
CA LYS A 159 6.59 27.89 41.77
C LYS A 159 7.90 27.87 40.98
N SER A 160 8.00 28.74 39.99
CA SER A 160 9.24 28.97 39.25
C SER A 160 10.28 29.64 40.16
N ALA A 161 11.55 29.26 40.03
CA ALA A 161 12.64 29.96 40.70
C ALA A 161 12.76 31.39 40.16
N ALA A 162 13.06 32.36 41.03
CA ALA A 162 13.17 33.76 40.62
C ALA A 162 14.30 33.95 39.60
N THR A 163 13.93 34.18 38.33
CA THR A 163 14.89 34.44 37.25
C THR A 163 15.57 35.79 37.45
N ALA A 164 16.88 35.80 37.65
CA ALA A 164 17.69 37.00 37.88
C ALA A 164 17.84 37.94 36.65
N PHE A 165 17.06 37.73 35.59
CA PHE A 165 17.13 38.47 34.33
C PHE A 165 15.79 39.16 34.05
N ALA A 166 15.85 40.46 33.79
CA ALA A 166 14.68 41.25 33.41
C ALA A 166 14.16 40.82 32.03
N VAL A 167 12.91 40.37 31.97
CA VAL A 167 12.25 39.95 30.73
C VAL A 167 11.95 41.21 29.87
N PRO A 168 12.22 41.20 28.55
CA PRO A 168 11.89 42.32 27.67
C PRO A 168 10.39 42.62 27.64
N ALA A 169 10.01 43.91 27.65
CA ALA A 169 8.63 44.39 27.80
C ALA A 169 7.63 43.96 26.69
N HIS A 170 8.08 43.25 25.67
CA HIS A 170 7.27 42.71 24.56
C HIS A 170 7.09 41.19 24.61
N ALA A 171 7.75 40.49 25.53
CA ALA A 171 7.46 39.09 25.80
C ALA A 171 6.21 38.97 26.70
N PRO A 172 5.37 37.94 26.52
CA PRO A 172 4.26 37.68 27.44
C PRO A 172 4.82 37.44 28.86
N PRO A 173 4.08 37.83 29.92
CA PRO A 173 4.55 37.63 31.30
C PRO A 173 4.82 36.14 31.54
N ASN A 174 6.02 35.83 32.05
CA ASN A 174 6.38 34.46 32.42
C ASN A 174 5.38 33.91 33.44
N SER A 175 4.94 32.67 33.25
CA SER A 175 4.16 31.99 34.29
C SER A 175 4.99 31.92 35.58
N THR A 176 4.36 32.26 36.70
CA THR A 176 4.93 32.16 38.05
C THR A 176 5.12 30.72 38.49
N HIS A 177 4.61 29.75 37.72
CA HIS A 177 4.64 28.32 38.01
C HIS A 177 5.26 27.50 36.87
N ILE A 178 5.92 26.40 37.23
CA ILE A 178 6.47 25.39 36.31
C ILE A 178 5.61 24.13 36.34
N ALA A 179 5.63 23.35 35.25
CA ALA A 179 4.89 22.08 35.18
C ALA A 179 5.36 21.11 36.29
N PRO A 180 4.45 20.40 37.00
CA PRO A 180 4.83 19.56 38.13
C PRO A 180 5.71 18.39 37.69
N THR A 181 6.86 18.25 38.34
CA THR A 181 7.84 17.18 38.09
C THR A 181 7.63 15.95 38.98
N THR A 182 6.90 16.12 40.08
CA THR A 182 6.57 15.11 41.08
C THR A 182 5.08 14.74 41.01
N GLY A 183 4.71 13.65 41.70
CA GLY A 183 3.34 13.16 41.77
C GLY A 183 2.59 13.60 43.03
N GLU A 184 2.78 14.84 43.46
CA GLU A 184 2.16 15.39 44.67
C GLU A 184 0.75 15.92 44.39
N VAL A 185 -0.21 15.61 45.26
CA VAL A 185 -1.62 16.05 45.15
C VAL A 185 -1.94 17.03 46.27
N LEU A 186 -2.44 18.22 45.96
CA LEU A 186 -3.04 19.10 46.96
C LEU A 186 -4.51 18.72 47.17
N ILE A 187 -4.92 18.59 48.43
CA ILE A 187 -6.33 18.48 48.86
C ILE A 187 -6.80 19.86 49.32
N PHE A 188 -7.85 20.39 48.68
CA PHE A 188 -8.41 21.71 48.93
C PHE A 188 -9.88 21.61 49.37
N ASP A 189 -10.26 22.31 50.44
CA ASP A 189 -11.64 22.41 50.92
C ASP A 189 -12.43 23.34 50.00
N ALA A 190 -13.29 22.81 49.14
CA ALA A 190 -14.07 23.67 48.25
C ALA A 190 -15.23 24.40 48.97
N VAL A 191 -15.53 24.07 50.23
CA VAL A 191 -16.52 24.79 51.05
C VAL A 191 -15.87 25.95 51.80
N LYS A 192 -14.76 25.71 52.52
CA LYS A 192 -14.02 26.73 53.26
C LYS A 192 -13.08 27.57 52.40
N LEU A 193 -12.74 27.08 51.20
CA LEU A 193 -11.84 27.72 50.22
C LEU A 193 -10.39 27.79 50.70
N GLU A 194 -9.91 26.75 51.39
CA GLU A 194 -8.55 26.64 51.92
C GLU A 194 -7.86 25.33 51.51
N ALA A 195 -6.53 25.35 51.38
CA ALA A 195 -5.73 24.15 51.21
C ALA A 195 -5.61 23.39 52.54
N ILE A 196 -5.92 22.09 52.55
CA ILE A 196 -5.94 21.28 53.78
C ILE A 196 -4.66 20.48 53.94
N ASN A 197 -4.24 19.77 52.89
CA ASN A 197 -3.17 18.76 53.00
C ASN A 197 -2.49 18.50 51.64
N VAL A 198 -1.28 17.96 51.68
CA VAL A 198 -0.52 17.51 50.50
C VAL A 198 -0.28 16.00 50.61
N VAL A 199 -0.59 15.27 49.54
CA VAL A 199 -0.32 13.84 49.43
C VAL A 199 0.89 13.63 48.52
N GLU A 200 2.00 13.16 49.07
CA GLU A 200 3.17 12.69 48.32
C GLU A 200 2.87 11.37 47.60
N ALA A 201 2.01 11.43 46.58
CA ALA A 201 1.42 10.22 46.04
C ALA A 201 2.39 9.42 45.16
N HIS A 202 3.25 10.06 44.35
CA HIS A 202 4.22 9.39 43.47
C HIS A 202 5.50 10.21 43.25
N ARG A 203 6.62 9.53 42.94
CA ARG A 203 7.91 10.18 42.56
C ARG A 203 7.93 10.77 41.13
N SER A 204 6.86 10.60 40.37
CA SER A 204 6.75 11.07 38.98
C SER A 204 5.36 11.67 38.73
N PRO A 205 5.19 12.53 37.70
CA PRO A 205 3.98 13.35 37.53
C PRO A 205 2.69 12.52 37.53
N LEU A 206 1.63 13.09 38.10
CA LEU A 206 0.31 12.45 38.12
C LEU A 206 -0.22 12.21 36.69
N SER A 207 -1.03 11.17 36.52
CA SER A 207 -1.80 10.91 35.30
C SER A 207 -3.30 10.80 35.56
N CYS A 208 -3.72 10.37 36.76
CA CYS A 208 -5.11 10.26 37.14
C CYS A 208 -5.30 10.40 38.66
N VAL A 209 -6.40 11.03 39.07
CA VAL A 209 -6.85 11.17 40.46
C VAL A 209 -8.37 11.07 40.49
N THR A 210 -8.94 10.42 41.52
CA THR A 210 -10.40 10.31 41.73
C THR A 210 -10.74 10.12 43.20
N PHE A 211 -11.92 10.57 43.62
CA PHE A 211 -12.47 10.33 44.97
C PHE A 211 -13.49 9.18 44.95
N ASN A 212 -13.75 8.58 46.11
CA ASN A 212 -14.96 7.78 46.29
C ASN A 212 -16.21 8.68 46.44
N ASN A 213 -17.40 8.06 46.40
CA ASN A 213 -18.68 8.77 46.49
C ASN A 213 -18.84 9.61 47.78
N GLU A 214 -18.24 9.18 48.88
CA GLU A 214 -18.33 9.86 50.18
C GLU A 214 -17.29 10.97 50.39
N GLY A 215 -16.29 11.09 49.51
CA GLY A 215 -15.17 12.04 49.66
C GLY A 215 -14.17 11.68 50.77
N THR A 216 -14.22 10.45 51.29
CA THR A 216 -13.42 9.96 52.43
C THR A 216 -12.12 9.28 52.02
N ILE A 217 -12.01 8.81 50.77
CA ILE A 217 -10.79 8.23 50.21
C ILE A 217 -10.54 8.70 48.76
N MET A 218 -9.26 8.76 48.38
CA MET A 218 -8.80 9.20 47.06
C MET A 218 -7.84 8.18 46.44
N ALA A 219 -8.05 7.82 45.17
CA ALA A 219 -7.13 6.98 44.40
C ALA A 219 -6.30 7.81 43.41
N THR A 220 -5.02 7.45 43.22
CA THR A 220 -4.07 8.17 42.36
C THR A 220 -3.19 7.23 41.53
N ALA A 221 -2.74 7.72 40.38
CA ALA A 221 -1.74 7.07 39.51
C ALA A 221 -0.80 8.11 38.87
N SER A 222 0.46 7.74 38.62
CA SER A 222 1.43 8.56 37.88
C SER A 222 1.50 8.24 36.38
N ASP A 223 2.28 9.01 35.63
CA ASP A 223 2.66 8.80 34.23
C ASP A 223 3.16 7.37 33.94
N LYS A 224 3.87 6.74 34.89
CA LYS A 224 4.33 5.34 34.77
C LYS A 224 3.17 4.35 34.84
N GLY A 225 2.13 4.65 35.62
CA GLY A 225 0.92 3.82 35.80
C GLY A 225 1.16 2.35 36.19
N THR A 226 2.32 2.01 36.76
CA THR A 226 2.65 0.66 37.25
C THR A 226 2.02 0.37 38.61
N ILE A 227 1.84 1.40 39.43
CA ILE A 227 1.32 1.35 40.80
C ILE A 227 0.15 2.32 40.92
N ILE A 228 -0.92 1.88 41.60
CA ILE A 228 -2.09 2.67 41.98
C ILE A 228 -2.06 2.79 43.51
N ARG A 229 -2.27 3.98 44.05
CA ARG A 229 -2.30 4.21 45.51
C ARG A 229 -3.65 4.78 45.92
N VAL A 230 -4.06 4.50 47.16
CA VAL A 230 -5.31 5.00 47.75
C VAL A 230 -5.01 5.56 49.13
N PHE A 231 -5.54 6.74 49.42
CA PHE A 231 -5.27 7.54 50.61
C PHE A 231 -6.57 7.92 51.32
N SER A 232 -6.54 8.13 52.64
CA SER A 232 -7.63 8.77 53.37
C SER A 232 -7.67 10.28 53.09
N VAL A 233 -8.85 10.86 53.21
CA VAL A 233 -9.13 12.27 52.96
C VAL A 233 -9.95 12.81 54.13
N PRO A 234 -9.55 13.93 54.76
CA PRO A 234 -8.44 14.82 54.38
C PRO A 234 -7.05 14.41 54.88
N ASP A 235 -6.92 13.36 55.72
CA ASP A 235 -5.70 13.11 56.52
C ASP A 235 -4.46 12.65 55.73
N ALA A 236 -4.58 12.36 54.42
CA ALA A 236 -3.50 11.91 53.53
C ALA A 236 -2.83 10.57 53.88
N HIS A 237 -3.36 9.77 54.82
CA HIS A 237 -2.78 8.47 55.16
C HIS A 237 -2.93 7.47 54.01
N LYS A 238 -1.83 6.86 53.57
CA LYS A 238 -1.83 5.82 52.52
C LYS A 238 -2.49 4.53 53.03
N LEU A 239 -3.73 4.28 52.60
CA LEU A 239 -4.52 3.11 52.97
C LEU A 239 -4.15 1.87 52.16
N TYR A 240 -3.90 2.03 50.85
CA TYR A 240 -3.60 0.90 49.95
C TYR A 240 -2.56 1.26 48.89
N GLN A 241 -1.82 0.24 48.46
CA GLN A 241 -0.92 0.29 47.30
C GLN A 241 -1.10 -0.97 46.46
N PHE A 242 -1.52 -0.81 45.21
CA PHE A 242 -1.78 -1.91 44.28
C PHE A 242 -0.82 -1.87 43.09
N ARG A 243 -0.24 -3.02 42.73
CA ARG A 243 0.55 -3.16 41.51
C ARG A 243 -0.37 -3.53 40.34
N ARG A 244 -0.46 -2.65 39.33
CA ARG A 244 -1.20 -2.89 38.08
C ARG A 244 -0.39 -3.77 37.12
N GLY A 245 0.92 -3.54 37.02
CA GLY A 245 1.81 -4.35 36.19
C GLY A 245 3.29 -4.08 36.42
N SER A 246 4.15 -4.88 35.77
CA SER A 246 5.60 -4.64 35.72
C SER A 246 5.98 -3.57 34.70
N MET A 247 5.32 -3.54 33.55
CA MET A 247 5.57 -2.58 32.47
C MET A 247 4.77 -1.29 32.66
N PRO A 248 5.37 -0.10 32.40
CA PRO A 248 4.65 1.17 32.38
C PRO A 248 3.46 1.15 31.41
N SER A 249 2.39 1.88 31.76
CA SER A 249 1.22 2.03 30.89
C SER A 249 0.41 3.25 31.31
N ARG A 250 -0.10 4.01 30.34
CA ARG A 250 -0.96 5.16 30.58
C ARG A 250 -2.27 4.70 31.22
N ILE A 251 -2.65 5.30 32.35
CA ILE A 251 -3.97 5.11 32.97
C ILE A 251 -4.96 6.06 32.28
N PHE A 252 -6.15 5.56 31.94
CA PHE A 252 -7.21 6.37 31.32
C PHE A 252 -8.32 6.75 32.29
N SER A 253 -8.69 5.85 33.21
CA SER A 253 -9.76 6.07 34.18
C SER A 253 -9.53 5.26 35.46
N LEU A 254 -9.89 5.87 36.59
CA LEU A 254 -10.00 5.27 37.91
C LEU A 254 -11.43 5.48 38.38
N ALA A 255 -12.11 4.43 38.87
CA ALA A 255 -13.44 4.57 39.47
C ALA A 255 -13.63 3.60 40.65
N PHE A 256 -14.17 4.12 41.76
CA PHE A 256 -14.66 3.30 42.86
C PHE A 256 -16.07 2.78 42.54
N ASN A 257 -16.46 1.63 43.09
CA ASN A 257 -17.88 1.29 43.17
C ASN A 257 -18.57 2.12 44.28
N ILE A 258 -19.91 2.21 44.24
CA ILE A 258 -20.69 3.07 45.15
C ILE A 258 -20.43 2.80 46.64
N THR A 259 -20.10 1.55 47.01
CA THR A 259 -19.83 1.14 48.40
C THR A 259 -18.36 1.24 48.81
N SER A 260 -17.48 1.82 47.97
CA SER A 260 -16.04 1.97 48.22
C SER A 260 -15.30 0.67 48.56
N SER A 261 -15.81 -0.48 48.09
CA SER A 261 -15.24 -1.82 48.35
C SER A 261 -14.42 -2.36 47.18
N LEU A 262 -14.53 -1.75 46.00
CA LEU A 262 -13.83 -2.10 44.76
C LEU A 262 -13.34 -0.84 44.06
N LEU A 263 -12.15 -0.91 43.46
CA LEU A 263 -11.56 0.12 42.60
C LEU A 263 -11.23 -0.50 41.24
N CYS A 264 -11.83 0.01 40.16
CA CYS A 264 -11.50 -0.38 38.79
C CYS A 264 -10.61 0.65 38.09
N VAL A 265 -9.73 0.14 37.23
CA VAL A 265 -8.65 0.89 36.58
C VAL A 265 -8.55 0.48 35.12
N SER A 266 -8.76 1.42 34.20
CA SER A 266 -8.50 1.23 32.77
C SER A 266 -7.13 1.79 32.37
N SER A 267 -6.48 1.13 31.41
CA SER A 267 -5.11 1.45 31.00
C SER A 267 -4.88 1.15 29.52
N ALA A 268 -3.82 1.71 28.95
CA ALA A 268 -3.37 1.41 27.58
C ALA A 268 -2.87 -0.05 27.42
N THR A 269 -2.73 -0.84 28.48
CA THR A 269 -2.48 -2.29 28.39
C THR A 269 -3.73 -3.13 28.10
N GLU A 270 -4.78 -2.52 27.51
CA GLU A 270 -6.02 -3.16 27.01
C GLU A 270 -6.68 -4.13 27.99
N THR A 271 -6.46 -3.88 29.27
CA THR A 271 -6.90 -4.74 30.37
C THR A 271 -7.37 -3.85 31.51
N ILE A 272 -8.56 -4.16 32.00
CA ILE A 272 -9.13 -3.51 33.18
C ILE A 272 -8.69 -4.31 34.40
N HIS A 273 -8.14 -3.58 35.38
CA HIS A 273 -7.73 -4.13 36.65
C HIS A 273 -8.76 -3.74 37.71
N ILE A 274 -9.23 -4.73 38.48
CA ILE A 274 -10.14 -4.52 39.61
C ILE A 274 -9.42 -4.95 40.88
N PHE A 275 -9.36 -4.03 41.84
CA PHE A 275 -8.76 -4.20 43.17
C PHE A 275 -9.86 -4.20 44.23
N LYS A 276 -9.70 -5.04 45.25
CA LYS A 276 -10.62 -5.09 46.39
C LYS A 276 -10.06 -4.29 47.56
N LEU A 277 -10.89 -3.42 48.11
CA LEU A 277 -10.61 -2.64 49.30
C LEU A 277 -11.23 -3.41 50.47
N ALA A 278 -10.39 -4.05 51.28
CA ALA A 278 -10.82 -4.80 52.45
C ALA A 278 -10.77 -3.88 53.68
N ALA A 279 -11.84 -3.86 54.48
CA ALA A 279 -11.91 -3.00 55.66
C ALA A 279 -10.64 -3.15 56.53
N PRO A 280 -10.02 -2.03 56.99
CA PRO A 280 -8.79 -2.09 57.76
C PRO A 280 -9.02 -2.85 59.05
N GLN A 281 -8.23 -3.90 59.29
CA GLN A 281 -8.19 -4.52 60.61
C GLN A 281 -7.51 -3.56 61.58
N SER A 282 -8.24 -3.11 62.59
CA SER A 282 -7.65 -2.52 63.78
C SER A 282 -6.64 -3.50 64.40
N GLY A 283 -5.47 -2.99 64.77
CA GLY A 283 -4.37 -3.80 65.27
C GLY A 283 -4.76 -4.58 66.53
N ALA A 284 -4.42 -5.87 66.56
CA ALA A 284 -4.67 -6.72 67.72
C ALA A 284 -3.69 -6.39 68.86
N TYR A 285 -4.13 -5.59 69.83
CA TYR A 285 -3.71 -5.79 71.21
C TYR A 285 -4.58 -6.89 71.84
N SER A 286 -3.96 -7.81 72.56
CA SER A 286 -4.63 -8.98 73.11
C SER A 286 -5.60 -8.65 74.26
N SER A 287 -6.73 -9.35 74.32
CA SER A 287 -7.44 -9.56 75.58
C SER A 287 -8.07 -10.96 75.63
N ILE A 288 -8.17 -11.49 76.84
CA ILE A 288 -8.19 -12.92 77.18
C ILE A 288 -9.56 -13.33 77.77
N LEU A 289 -10.07 -14.52 77.36
CA LEU A 289 -11.07 -15.39 78.04
C LEU A 289 -12.60 -15.03 77.99
N PRO A 290 -13.51 -16.02 78.23
CA PRO A 290 -14.74 -16.19 77.43
C PRO A 290 -16.07 -16.35 78.26
N PRO A 291 -16.98 -17.32 78.05
CA PRO A 291 -18.30 -17.06 77.43
C PRO A 291 -19.55 -17.51 78.25
N ILE A 292 -20.73 -16.91 78.01
CA ILE A 292 -22.05 -17.43 78.47
C ILE A 292 -23.12 -17.23 77.37
N ALA A 293 -24.17 -18.07 77.38
CA ALA A 293 -25.10 -18.30 76.26
C ALA A 293 -26.57 -17.90 76.51
N ALA A 294 -27.33 -17.82 75.41
CA ALA A 294 -28.78 -18.05 75.22
C ALA A 294 -29.83 -17.12 75.89
N THR A 295 -30.70 -16.48 75.08
CA THR A 295 -32.13 -16.85 74.87
C THR A 295 -32.85 -15.84 73.94
N GLU A 296 -34.01 -16.22 73.40
CA GLU A 296 -34.72 -15.52 72.29
C GLU A 296 -35.85 -14.60 72.74
N SER A 297 -36.14 -13.52 71.97
CA SER A 297 -37.48 -12.91 71.88
C SER A 297 -37.67 -12.03 70.63
N LYS A 298 -38.91 -11.90 70.14
CA LYS A 298 -39.39 -11.19 68.92
C LYS A 298 -40.45 -10.12 69.32
N PRO A 299 -40.98 -9.24 68.42
CA PRO A 299 -40.39 -8.58 67.22
C PRO A 299 -40.76 -7.07 67.05
N ALA A 300 -40.19 -6.44 66.01
CA ALA A 300 -40.68 -5.24 65.25
C ALA A 300 -40.53 -3.82 65.86
N PRO A 301 -40.49 -2.73 65.06
CA PRO A 301 -39.95 -2.58 63.68
C PRO A 301 -39.01 -1.36 63.48
N SER A 302 -38.45 -1.24 62.26
CA SER A 302 -37.86 -0.05 61.59
C SER A 302 -36.35 0.31 61.73
N SER A 303 -35.83 0.77 60.59
CA SER A 303 -34.64 1.65 60.36
C SER A 303 -33.19 1.09 60.29
N LEU A 304 -32.54 1.46 59.16
CA LEU A 304 -31.12 1.80 58.89
C LEU A 304 -29.95 0.77 59.00
N PHE A 305 -29.21 0.69 57.88
CA PHE A 305 -27.77 0.42 57.65
C PHE A 305 -26.86 -0.18 58.76
N SER A 306 -26.13 -1.27 58.45
CA SER A 306 -24.68 -1.24 58.11
C SER A 306 -23.99 -2.64 58.13
N TYR A 307 -22.97 -2.80 57.26
CA TYR A 307 -21.85 -3.78 57.19
C TYR A 307 -21.54 -4.69 58.43
N ALA A 308 -21.04 -5.95 58.35
CA ALA A 308 -19.88 -6.42 57.58
C ALA A 308 -19.58 -7.95 57.64
N PHE A 309 -18.81 -8.44 56.65
CA PHE A 309 -17.71 -9.44 56.71
C PHE A 309 -17.86 -10.98 56.97
N SER A 310 -17.03 -11.69 56.17
CA SER A 310 -16.25 -12.91 56.46
C SER A 310 -16.70 -14.30 55.96
N ARG A 311 -15.70 -15.11 55.60
CA ARG A 311 -15.77 -16.46 54.99
C ARG A 311 -15.67 -17.56 56.05
N ARG A 312 -16.26 -18.76 55.79
CA ARG A 312 -15.51 -20.04 55.62
C ARG A 312 -16.40 -21.27 55.31
N VAL A 313 -15.99 -22.01 54.27
CA VAL A 313 -15.71 -23.46 54.21
C VAL A 313 -16.62 -24.48 54.96
N SER A 314 -17.20 -25.42 54.20
CA SER A 314 -17.29 -26.89 54.40
C SER A 314 -18.47 -27.46 53.58
N GLN A 315 -18.62 -28.75 53.20
CA GLN A 315 -17.71 -29.90 52.96
C GLN A 315 -18.47 -30.96 52.11
N GLY A 316 -17.75 -31.94 51.52
CA GLY A 316 -18.28 -33.20 50.96
C GLY A 316 -18.86 -33.13 49.53
N SER A 317 -18.92 -34.21 48.75
CA SER A 317 -18.22 -35.52 48.77
C SER A 317 -18.49 -36.26 47.43
N ASP A 318 -17.71 -37.32 47.14
CA ASP A 318 -17.90 -38.32 46.05
C ASP A 318 -17.67 -37.88 44.58
N SER A 319 -17.14 -38.72 43.66
CA SER A 319 -16.46 -40.03 43.79
C SER A 319 -15.76 -40.46 42.48
N GLY A 320 -14.55 -41.06 42.56
CA GLY A 320 -13.89 -41.90 41.51
C GLY A 320 -13.52 -41.23 40.17
N GLY A 321 -12.48 -41.62 39.43
CA GLY A 321 -11.33 -42.53 39.63
C GLY A 321 -10.43 -42.37 38.38
N TYR A 322 -9.10 -42.32 38.46
CA TYR A 322 -8.21 -43.50 38.42
C TYR A 322 -6.75 -43.09 38.75
N SER A 323 -5.96 -44.08 39.16
CA SER A 323 -4.48 -44.09 39.34
C SER A 323 -4.00 -45.50 38.94
N PRO A 324 -2.69 -45.85 38.85
CA PRO A 324 -1.46 -45.19 39.33
C PRO A 324 -0.41 -44.98 38.19
N SER A 325 0.88 -44.70 38.35
CA SER A 325 1.89 -44.77 39.45
C SER A 325 3.05 -43.78 39.15
N ALA A 326 3.59 -43.00 40.10
CA ALA A 326 4.74 -43.31 40.99
C ALA A 326 5.99 -43.87 40.26
N ARG A 327 7.23 -43.37 40.47
CA ARG A 327 7.87 -43.03 41.76
C ARG A 327 8.82 -41.80 41.75
N ASP A 328 9.00 -41.23 42.95
CA ASP A 328 9.92 -40.17 43.35
C ASP A 328 11.38 -40.62 43.62
N ILE A 329 12.25 -39.61 43.85
CA ILE A 329 13.26 -39.44 44.94
C ILE A 329 14.07 -38.17 44.55
N SER A 330 13.78 -36.97 45.10
CA SER A 330 14.27 -36.37 46.37
C SER A 330 15.80 -36.24 46.45
N ALA A 331 16.47 -35.15 46.87
CA ALA A 331 16.11 -33.83 47.40
C ALA A 331 17.29 -32.83 47.07
N SER A 332 17.54 -31.65 47.66
CA SER A 332 16.97 -30.92 48.80
C SER A 332 17.19 -29.39 48.71
N GLU A 333 16.24 -28.67 49.29
CA GLU A 333 16.26 -27.38 50.01
C GLU A 333 17.60 -26.71 50.38
N THR A 334 17.67 -25.37 50.22
CA THR A 334 17.70 -24.29 51.26
C THR A 334 17.79 -22.94 50.52
N THR A 335 16.90 -21.92 50.62
CA THR A 335 16.55 -20.99 51.74
C THR A 335 17.78 -20.40 52.46
N ALA A 336 17.91 -19.10 52.72
CA ALA A 336 17.16 -17.88 52.36
C ALA A 336 18.12 -16.68 52.62
N GLY A 337 17.72 -15.45 52.32
CA GLY A 337 18.50 -14.26 52.68
C GLY A 337 18.16 -13.04 51.83
N ASP A 338 17.15 -12.29 52.26
CA ASP A 338 17.02 -10.88 51.88
C ASP A 338 18.12 -10.07 52.58
N GLU A 339 18.63 -9.01 51.96
CA GLU A 339 18.63 -7.64 52.52
C GLU A 339 19.15 -6.64 51.46
N ASP A 340 18.46 -5.51 51.36
CA ASP A 340 18.87 -4.35 50.55
C ASP A 340 19.98 -3.57 51.28
N GLU A 341 20.91 -2.94 50.55
CA GLU A 341 21.28 -1.51 50.78
C GLU A 341 22.21 -0.97 49.66
N ASP A 342 22.30 0.36 49.59
CA ASP A 342 22.76 1.16 48.46
C ASP A 342 24.27 1.58 48.49
N GLU A 343 24.66 2.35 47.46
CA GLU A 343 25.80 3.31 47.39
C GLU A 343 27.23 2.87 46.95
N ASP A 344 27.52 3.26 45.69
CA ASP A 344 28.63 4.12 45.23
C ASP A 344 30.14 3.75 45.22
N SER A 345 30.76 4.26 44.14
CA SER A 345 32.16 4.70 43.95
C SER A 345 33.25 3.79 43.35
N ASP A 346 33.62 4.17 42.11
CA ASP A 346 34.97 4.40 41.54
C ASP A 346 36.07 3.33 41.27
N GLN A 347 36.45 3.31 39.98
CA GLN A 347 37.82 3.36 39.40
C GLN A 347 38.84 2.18 39.51
N SER A 348 38.78 1.28 38.51
CA SER A 348 39.91 0.99 37.55
C SER A 348 41.19 0.23 38.03
N PRO A 349 42.12 -0.20 37.15
CA PRO A 349 41.98 -0.94 35.88
C PRO A 349 43.00 -2.12 35.70
N THR A 350 43.06 -2.70 34.49
CA THR A 350 44.06 -3.68 33.96
C THR A 350 43.86 -5.16 34.37
N SER A 351 44.22 -6.19 33.58
CA SER A 351 44.96 -6.27 32.30
C SER A 351 44.43 -7.38 31.35
N MET A 352 44.83 -7.38 30.07
CA MET A 352 44.42 -8.37 29.05
C MET A 352 45.24 -9.69 29.12
N SER A 353 44.67 -10.83 28.67
CA SER A 353 44.98 -11.36 27.31
C SER A 353 44.46 -12.78 26.96
N ASN A 354 44.00 -12.88 25.70
CA ASN A 354 44.19 -13.97 24.72
C ASN A 354 43.38 -15.30 24.67
N ARG A 355 42.65 -15.40 23.53
CA ARG A 355 42.34 -16.56 22.64
C ARG A 355 41.18 -17.49 23.08
N LYS A 356 40.01 -17.55 22.39
CA LYS A 356 39.64 -17.84 20.96
C LYS A 356 39.56 -19.36 20.65
N PRO A 357 38.67 -19.83 19.73
CA PRO A 357 37.22 -19.58 19.65
C PRO A 357 36.41 -20.86 19.26
N ASN A 358 35.08 -20.84 19.40
CA ASN A 358 34.14 -21.56 18.51
C ASN A 358 32.69 -21.17 18.82
N GLY A 359 31.83 -21.01 17.81
CA GLY A 359 30.41 -20.69 18.00
C GLY A 359 29.60 -20.69 16.71
N THR A 360 28.29 -20.94 16.84
CA THR A 360 27.34 -21.06 15.70
C THR A 360 26.05 -20.26 15.94
N PHE A 361 26.15 -18.97 15.61
CA PHE A 361 25.20 -18.16 14.81
C PHE A 361 23.70 -17.97 15.15
N MET A 362 23.03 -18.67 16.08
CA MET A 362 21.60 -18.37 16.41
C MET A 362 21.34 -17.69 17.77
N GLY A 363 22.39 -17.21 18.43
CA GLY A 363 22.31 -16.61 19.78
C GLY A 363 22.64 -15.12 19.90
N LEU A 364 22.85 -14.37 18.80
CA LEU A 364 23.60 -13.10 18.88
C LEU A 364 23.12 -11.90 18.04
N ILE A 365 21.83 -11.80 17.72
CA ILE A 365 21.21 -10.53 17.28
C ILE A 365 19.97 -10.20 18.13
N ARG A 366 20.20 -9.83 19.40
CA ARG A 366 19.20 -9.11 20.22
C ARG A 366 19.79 -8.30 21.39
N ARG A 367 20.81 -7.46 21.14
CA ARG A 367 21.23 -6.36 22.05
C ARG A 367 22.30 -5.47 21.42
N THR A 368 21.92 -4.31 20.85
CA THR A 368 22.75 -3.08 20.74
C THR A 368 21.91 -1.91 20.21
N SER A 369 21.37 -1.08 21.12
CA SER A 369 21.21 0.38 20.93
C SER A 369 20.51 1.03 22.14
N GLN A 370 21.28 1.31 23.20
CA GLN A 370 20.90 2.32 24.20
C GLN A 370 22.13 3.19 24.52
N ASN A 371 21.87 4.49 24.70
CA ASN A 371 22.73 5.54 25.28
C ASN A 371 23.86 6.13 24.39
N VAL A 372 23.50 7.15 23.58
CA VAL A 372 24.09 8.52 23.47
C VAL A 372 23.06 9.38 22.69
N SER A 373 22.75 10.66 22.96
CA SER A 373 22.61 11.44 24.20
C SER A 373 21.68 12.64 23.88
N SER A 374 20.98 13.18 24.88
CA SER A 374 19.89 14.16 24.66
C SER A 374 20.33 15.63 24.75
N SER A 375 21.15 16.12 23.80
CA SER A 375 21.55 17.55 23.79
C SER A 375 22.01 18.09 22.42
N LEU A 376 21.09 18.26 21.45
CA LEU A 376 21.36 19.09 20.25
C LEU A 376 20.09 19.52 19.45
N ALA A 377 19.01 19.90 20.13
CA ALA A 377 17.75 20.29 19.46
C ALA A 377 17.00 21.47 20.14
N THR A 378 17.72 22.40 20.77
CA THR A 378 17.12 23.51 21.56
C THR A 378 17.24 24.90 20.89
N THR A 379 17.88 24.98 19.72
CA THR A 379 18.00 26.20 18.88
C THR A 379 18.15 25.69 17.44
N VAL A 380 17.18 25.79 16.52
CA VAL A 380 16.38 26.96 16.11
C VAL A 380 14.90 26.58 15.95
N GLY A 381 13.99 27.44 16.42
CA GLY A 381 12.54 27.29 16.18
C GLY A 381 12.03 28.33 15.17
N GLY A 382 11.12 27.91 14.28
CA GLY A 382 10.44 28.81 13.35
C GLY A 382 9.56 28.07 12.34
N TYR A 383 8.24 28.17 12.51
CA TYR A 383 7.19 27.73 11.57
C TYR A 383 7.09 26.23 11.22
N LEU A 384 6.30 25.48 12.02
CA LEU A 384 5.37 24.42 11.60
C LEU A 384 4.53 23.99 12.82
N PRO A 385 3.20 23.81 12.74
CA PRO A 385 2.39 23.40 13.88
C PRO A 385 2.63 21.92 14.23
N LYS A 386 3.11 21.64 15.45
CA LYS A 386 3.26 20.26 15.97
C LYS A 386 1.88 19.67 16.31
N GLY A 387 1.22 19.10 15.30
CA GLY A 387 -0.11 18.50 15.42
C GLY A 387 -0.19 17.05 14.95
N VAL A 388 0.51 16.12 15.60
CA VAL A 388 0.21 14.68 15.53
C VAL A 388 0.39 14.06 16.91
N ALA A 389 -0.71 13.88 17.64
CA ALA A 389 -0.74 13.01 18.82
C ALA A 389 -1.22 11.62 18.40
N GLU A 390 -0.52 10.57 18.82
CA GLU A 390 -1.01 9.20 18.65
C GLU A 390 -2.32 9.00 19.43
N ILE A 391 -3.41 8.75 18.71
CA ILE A 391 -4.71 8.45 19.33
C ILE A 391 -4.72 6.96 19.71
N GLN A 392 -4.29 6.68 20.94
CA GLN A 392 -4.46 5.38 21.59
C GLN A 392 -5.91 5.21 22.07
N LEU A 393 -6.41 3.97 22.04
CA LEU A 393 -7.79 3.60 22.34
C LEU A 393 -8.16 3.94 23.80
N LYS A 394 -8.96 5.00 24.00
CA LYS A 394 -9.37 5.47 25.33
C LYS A 394 -10.59 4.68 25.80
N SER A 395 -10.53 4.17 27.05
CA SER A 395 -11.66 3.50 27.70
C SER A 395 -11.99 4.12 29.06
N VAL A 396 -13.28 4.42 29.25
CA VAL A 396 -13.84 4.85 30.54
C VAL A 396 -14.53 3.65 31.19
N VAL A 397 -14.39 3.49 32.51
CA VAL A 397 -14.93 2.35 33.27
C VAL A 397 -15.73 2.80 34.48
N ALA A 398 -16.80 2.07 34.79
CA ALA A 398 -17.53 2.17 36.05
C ALA A 398 -18.05 0.80 36.50
N MET A 399 -18.46 0.69 37.75
CA MET A 399 -18.97 -0.53 38.37
C MET A 399 -20.43 -0.36 38.79
N SER A 400 -21.32 -1.29 38.44
CA SER A 400 -22.74 -1.27 38.84
C SER A 400 -22.92 -1.19 40.37
N PRO A 401 -23.98 -0.51 40.88
CA PRO A 401 -24.16 -0.31 42.31
C PRO A 401 -24.87 -1.49 42.97
N HIS A 402 -25.68 -2.25 42.21
CA HIS A 402 -26.51 -3.35 42.67
C HIS A 402 -26.01 -4.74 42.24
N SER A 403 -25.05 -4.81 41.32
CA SER A 403 -24.55 -6.07 40.76
C SER A 403 -23.03 -6.02 40.52
N PRO A 404 -22.32 -7.15 40.53
CA PRO A 404 -20.88 -7.19 40.25
C PRO A 404 -20.65 -7.11 38.74
N GLN A 405 -20.93 -5.93 38.15
CA GLN A 405 -20.75 -5.68 36.72
C GLN A 405 -19.79 -4.51 36.49
N VAL A 406 -18.95 -4.62 35.45
CA VAL A 406 -18.14 -3.50 34.93
C VAL A 406 -18.67 -3.10 33.57
N MET A 407 -18.87 -1.80 33.41
CA MET A 407 -19.23 -1.16 32.15
C MET A 407 -17.97 -0.58 31.53
N VAL A 408 -17.79 -0.78 30.23
CA VAL A 408 -16.65 -0.26 29.46
C VAL A 408 -17.17 0.45 28.23
N VAL A 409 -16.68 1.67 28.01
CA VAL A 409 -17.05 2.49 26.85
C VAL A 409 -15.79 2.87 26.10
N THR A 410 -15.77 2.63 24.78
CA THR A 410 -14.64 2.97 23.92
C THR A 410 -14.86 4.30 23.18
N ASN A 411 -13.76 4.94 22.79
CA ASN A 411 -13.76 6.09 21.89
C ASN A 411 -14.29 5.79 20.47
N GLU A 412 -14.69 4.56 20.17
CA GLU A 412 -15.31 4.17 18.89
C GLU A 412 -16.85 4.18 18.91
N GLY A 413 -17.45 4.34 20.09
CA GLY A 413 -18.90 4.31 20.26
C GLY A 413 -19.48 2.94 20.65
N ASN A 414 -18.63 1.98 21.01
CA ASN A 414 -19.05 0.66 21.48
C ASN A 414 -19.22 0.67 23.01
N PHE A 415 -20.31 0.07 23.49
CA PHE A 415 -20.63 -0.08 24.91
C PHE A 415 -20.68 -1.56 25.29
N TYR A 416 -19.91 -1.96 26.30
CA TYR A 416 -19.80 -3.34 26.78
C TYR A 416 -20.15 -3.44 28.27
N VAL A 417 -20.95 -4.45 28.65
CA VAL A 417 -21.26 -4.78 30.04
C VAL A 417 -20.71 -6.16 30.37
N PHE A 418 -19.83 -6.27 31.37
CA PHE A 418 -19.24 -7.53 31.81
C PHE A 418 -19.73 -7.92 33.21
N ALA A 419 -20.11 -9.19 33.42
CA ALA A 419 -20.38 -9.78 34.73
C ALA A 419 -19.10 -10.31 35.36
N ILE A 420 -18.90 -10.07 36.65
CA ILE A 420 -17.67 -10.40 37.37
C ILE A 420 -17.96 -11.44 38.46
N ASP A 421 -17.31 -12.60 38.36
CA ASP A 421 -17.25 -13.56 39.47
C ASP A 421 -16.18 -13.11 40.49
N LEU A 422 -16.64 -12.39 41.53
CA LEU A 422 -15.82 -11.94 42.66
C LEU A 422 -15.37 -13.09 43.58
N ALA A 423 -15.91 -14.30 43.45
CA ALA A 423 -15.55 -15.46 44.26
C ALA A 423 -14.40 -16.28 43.65
N LYS A 424 -14.41 -16.50 42.33
CA LYS A 424 -13.36 -17.23 41.60
C LYS A 424 -12.21 -16.36 41.10
N GLY A 425 -12.40 -15.03 40.97
CA GLY A 425 -11.32 -14.06 40.73
C GLY A 425 -10.59 -14.19 39.38
N GLY A 426 -11.12 -14.96 38.44
CA GLY A 426 -10.49 -15.28 37.15
C GLY A 426 -10.91 -14.37 36.00
N GLU A 427 -12.13 -14.53 35.51
CA GLU A 427 -12.61 -13.96 34.25
C GLU A 427 -13.97 -13.26 34.41
N ALA A 428 -14.25 -12.28 33.54
CA ALA A 428 -15.55 -11.63 33.45
C ALA A 428 -16.19 -11.93 32.10
N SER A 429 -17.47 -12.29 32.10
CA SER A 429 -18.23 -12.63 30.90
C SER A 429 -18.93 -11.41 30.32
N LEU A 430 -18.89 -11.23 29.00
CA LEU A 430 -19.65 -10.19 28.32
C LEU A 430 -21.15 -10.53 28.40
N ILE A 431 -21.96 -9.66 29.01
CA ILE A 431 -23.41 -9.81 29.12
C ILE A 431 -24.11 -9.15 27.93
N LYS A 432 -23.67 -7.93 27.56
CA LYS A 432 -24.32 -7.08 26.54
C LYS A 432 -23.29 -6.23 25.80
N GLN A 433 -23.52 -6.07 24.50
CA GLN A 433 -22.82 -5.15 23.61
C GLN A 433 -23.84 -4.25 22.88
N TYR A 434 -23.52 -2.98 22.70
CA TYR A 434 -24.28 -2.05 21.86
C TYR A 434 -23.33 -1.28 20.94
N ASN A 435 -23.61 -1.29 19.63
CA ASN A 435 -22.86 -0.56 18.61
C ASN A 435 -23.76 0.56 18.05
N TYR A 436 -23.46 1.83 18.33
CA TYR A 436 -24.36 2.96 18.03
C TYR A 436 -23.91 3.87 16.87
N ALA A 437 -22.97 3.41 16.04
CA ALA A 437 -22.23 4.24 15.08
C ALA A 437 -22.57 4.07 13.59
N GLU A 438 -23.28 3.01 13.16
CA GLU A 438 -23.16 2.53 11.75
C GLU A 438 -24.45 2.35 10.91
N THR A 439 -25.65 2.43 11.47
CA THR A 439 -26.90 2.19 10.68
C THR A 439 -27.43 3.38 9.89
N GLU A 440 -26.93 4.61 10.11
CA GLU A 440 -27.35 5.79 9.32
C GLU A 440 -26.60 5.91 7.95
N GLY A 441 -25.56 5.10 7.70
CA GLY A 441 -24.70 5.21 6.52
C GLY A 441 -25.35 4.82 5.19
N LEU A 442 -25.97 3.63 5.10
CA LEU A 442 -26.53 3.11 3.85
C LEU A 442 -27.67 4.00 3.30
N SER A 443 -28.58 4.43 4.19
CA SER A 443 -29.76 5.22 3.80
C SER A 443 -29.42 6.58 3.20
N ASN A 444 -28.39 7.24 3.73
CA ASN A 444 -28.13 8.66 3.46
C ASN A 444 -26.93 8.92 2.53
N ALA A 445 -26.04 7.94 2.34
CA ALA A 445 -24.85 8.10 1.49
C ALA A 445 -24.80 7.18 0.27
N MET A 446 -25.57 6.08 0.25
CA MET A 446 -25.59 5.14 -0.89
C MET A 446 -26.89 5.19 -1.67
N ALA A 447 -28.03 5.06 -0.99
CA ALA A 447 -29.33 4.93 -1.66
C ALA A 447 -29.68 6.07 -2.67
N PRO A 448 -29.26 7.34 -2.47
CA PRO A 448 -29.50 8.40 -3.46
C PRO A 448 -28.80 8.22 -4.81
N GLU A 449 -27.69 7.48 -4.85
CA GLU A 449 -26.78 7.41 -6.00
C GLU A 449 -26.97 6.15 -6.85
N MET A 450 -27.86 5.24 -6.42
CA MET A 450 -28.07 3.92 -7.04
C MET A 450 -29.39 3.83 -7.84
N LEU A 451 -30.10 4.96 -7.99
CA LEU A 451 -31.32 5.10 -8.77
C LEU A 451 -31.23 6.35 -9.66
N ILE A 452 -32.00 6.39 -10.74
CA ILE A 452 -32.09 7.57 -11.59
C ILE A 452 -32.78 8.74 -10.85
N ILE A 453 -33.74 8.45 -9.97
CA ILE A 453 -34.30 9.41 -9.00
C ILE A 453 -34.44 8.73 -7.63
N ASP A 454 -34.02 9.41 -6.56
CA ASP A 454 -34.21 8.96 -5.19
C ASP A 454 -35.51 9.49 -4.58
N GLY A 455 -36.57 8.67 -4.64
CA GLY A 455 -37.89 8.99 -4.09
C GLY A 455 -38.08 8.62 -2.61
N GLN A 456 -39.21 9.06 -2.03
CA GLN A 456 -39.60 8.70 -0.65
C GLN A 456 -39.80 7.19 -0.44
N HIS A 457 -39.98 6.41 -1.52
CA HIS A 457 -40.23 4.97 -1.47
C HIS A 457 -39.17 4.10 -2.16
N ASN A 458 -37.88 4.40 -1.98
CA ASN A 458 -36.84 3.55 -2.58
C ASN A 458 -36.75 2.14 -1.91
N GLY A 459 -36.55 1.10 -2.74
CA GLY A 459 -36.51 -0.30 -2.27
C GLY A 459 -35.32 -0.63 -1.38
N TYR A 460 -34.21 0.10 -1.49
CA TYR A 460 -33.04 -0.06 -0.63
C TYR A 460 -33.34 0.32 0.84
N ARG A 461 -34.09 1.41 1.06
CA ARG A 461 -34.52 1.88 2.39
C ARG A 461 -35.69 1.09 2.94
N ASN A 462 -36.67 0.72 2.10
CA ASN A 462 -37.94 0.15 2.56
C ASN A 462 -37.99 -1.38 2.52
N LEU A 463 -37.12 -2.04 1.75
CA LEU A 463 -37.09 -3.52 1.63
C LEU A 463 -35.78 -4.11 2.15
N ILE A 464 -34.62 -3.61 1.71
CA ILE A 464 -33.31 -4.18 2.13
C ILE A 464 -32.99 -3.84 3.59
N LEU A 465 -33.10 -2.57 4.02
CA LEU A 465 -32.75 -2.19 5.39
C LEU A 465 -33.60 -2.88 6.48
N PRO A 466 -34.94 -3.02 6.36
CA PRO A 466 -35.74 -3.78 7.33
C PRO A 466 -35.37 -5.26 7.37
N LEU A 467 -34.99 -5.87 6.24
CA LEU A 467 -34.51 -7.25 6.23
C LEU A 467 -33.12 -7.36 6.89
N ALA A 468 -32.22 -6.40 6.66
CA ALA A 468 -30.90 -6.33 7.31
C ALA A 468 -30.94 -6.12 8.84
N LEU A 469 -32.09 -5.76 9.41
CA LEU A 469 -32.28 -5.75 10.88
C LEU A 469 -32.61 -7.14 11.43
N ASN A 470 -33.07 -8.07 10.59
CA ASN A 470 -33.58 -9.39 10.99
C ASN A 470 -32.77 -10.56 10.42
N ASP A 471 -32.03 -10.36 9.33
CA ASP A 471 -31.17 -11.36 8.69
C ASP A 471 -29.68 -10.98 8.80
N GLN A 472 -28.89 -11.87 9.41
CA GLN A 472 -27.47 -11.63 9.69
C GLN A 472 -26.58 -11.59 8.42
N LEU A 473 -26.94 -12.33 7.36
CA LEU A 473 -26.16 -12.37 6.12
C LEU A 473 -26.37 -11.09 5.31
N VAL A 474 -27.62 -10.62 5.21
CA VAL A 474 -27.96 -9.35 4.59
C VAL A 474 -27.38 -8.19 5.40
N GLN A 475 -27.44 -8.24 6.74
CA GLN A 475 -26.80 -7.27 7.62
C GLN A 475 -25.29 -7.15 7.37
N GLN A 476 -24.58 -8.28 7.29
CA GLN A 476 -23.13 -8.29 7.05
C GLN A 476 -22.78 -7.72 5.68
N ALA A 477 -23.56 -8.03 4.63
CA ALA A 477 -23.38 -7.44 3.31
C ALA A 477 -23.59 -5.92 3.33
N VAL A 478 -24.71 -5.46 3.90
CA VAL A 478 -25.06 -4.04 4.04
C VAL A 478 -24.00 -3.25 4.80
N SER A 479 -23.52 -3.78 5.94
CA SER A 479 -22.48 -3.11 6.73
C SER A 479 -21.13 -3.08 6.02
N SER A 480 -20.76 -4.16 5.32
CA SER A 480 -19.52 -4.22 4.54
C SER A 480 -19.52 -3.18 3.42
N ILE A 481 -20.59 -3.12 2.62
CA ILE A 481 -20.61 -2.19 1.48
C ILE A 481 -20.76 -0.73 1.95
N ALA A 482 -21.58 -0.45 2.96
CA ALA A 482 -21.65 0.89 3.56
C ALA A 482 -20.28 1.35 4.10
N GLY A 483 -19.51 0.45 4.72
CA GLY A 483 -18.16 0.73 5.20
C GLY A 483 -17.18 1.10 4.07
N LEU A 484 -17.24 0.39 2.94
CA LEU A 484 -16.40 0.66 1.77
C LEU A 484 -16.76 1.98 1.08
N HIS A 485 -18.05 2.34 0.98
CA HIS A 485 -18.47 3.64 0.45
C HIS A 485 -18.04 4.82 1.34
N MET A 486 -17.94 4.61 2.66
CA MET A 486 -17.50 5.66 3.58
C MET A 486 -15.98 5.94 3.53
N TRP A 487 -15.18 5.10 2.86
CA TRP A 487 -13.71 5.18 2.77
C TRP A 487 -13.17 6.62 2.61
N ARG A 488 -13.66 7.42 1.67
CA ARG A 488 -13.14 8.78 1.44
C ARG A 488 -13.18 9.69 2.68
N ASN A 489 -14.22 9.54 3.50
CA ASN A 489 -14.36 10.26 4.78
C ASN A 489 -13.81 9.47 5.98
N ARG A 490 -13.58 8.17 5.80
CA ARG A 490 -13.29 7.16 6.82
C ARG A 490 -12.38 6.04 6.29
N PRO A 491 -11.10 6.31 5.96
CA PRO A 491 -10.23 5.30 5.34
C PRO A 491 -9.92 4.11 6.25
N ASP A 492 -10.10 4.31 7.56
CA ASP A 492 -9.97 3.32 8.62
C ASP A 492 -11.01 2.18 8.54
N VAL A 493 -12.20 2.45 7.99
CA VAL A 493 -13.28 1.45 7.88
C VAL A 493 -13.04 0.51 6.70
N CYS A 494 -12.31 0.95 5.67
CA CYS A 494 -12.12 0.26 4.39
C CYS A 494 -11.59 -1.17 4.58
N TYR A 495 -10.50 -1.36 5.33
CA TYR A 495 -9.89 -2.68 5.55
C TYR A 495 -10.83 -3.67 6.29
N GLN A 496 -11.57 -3.18 7.29
CA GLN A 496 -12.53 -4.01 8.06
C GLN A 496 -13.74 -4.40 7.21
N ALA A 497 -14.17 -3.48 6.35
CA ALA A 497 -15.27 -3.64 5.43
C ALA A 497 -14.91 -4.60 4.28
N ASP A 498 -13.66 -4.56 3.80
CA ASP A 498 -13.11 -5.55 2.87
C ASP A 498 -12.97 -6.94 3.50
N ALA A 499 -12.46 -7.04 4.72
CA ALA A 499 -12.40 -8.31 5.44
C ALA A 499 -13.80 -8.92 5.67
N SER A 500 -14.79 -8.08 5.98
CA SER A 500 -16.19 -8.50 6.15
C SER A 500 -16.81 -8.91 4.82
N ARG A 501 -16.55 -8.17 3.72
CA ARG A 501 -16.93 -8.53 2.35
C ARG A 501 -16.38 -9.92 1.97
N ALA A 502 -15.09 -10.16 2.23
CA ALA A 502 -14.45 -11.46 1.98
C ALA A 502 -15.08 -12.60 2.81
N GLN A 503 -15.44 -12.37 4.07
CA GLN A 503 -16.15 -13.34 4.91
C GLN A 503 -17.56 -13.68 4.38
N VAL A 504 -18.32 -12.68 3.88
CA VAL A 504 -19.64 -12.92 3.27
C VAL A 504 -19.48 -13.75 1.99
N ILE A 505 -18.51 -13.42 1.13
CA ILE A 505 -18.21 -14.20 -0.09
C ILE A 505 -17.78 -15.63 0.26
N HIS A 506 -16.99 -15.83 1.32
CA HIS A 506 -16.60 -17.16 1.79
C HIS A 506 -17.82 -18.00 2.21
N LYS A 507 -18.74 -17.43 3.01
CA LYS A 507 -19.98 -18.10 3.42
C LYS A 507 -20.87 -18.49 2.24
N LEU A 508 -21.00 -17.61 1.25
CA LEU A 508 -21.74 -17.91 0.01
C LEU A 508 -21.09 -19.08 -0.75
N LYS A 509 -19.76 -19.11 -0.82
CA LYS A 509 -19.00 -20.19 -1.44
C LYS A 509 -19.19 -21.51 -0.68
N GLU A 510 -19.05 -21.51 0.64
CA GLU A 510 -19.31 -22.70 1.49
C GLU A 510 -20.74 -23.21 1.32
N ALA A 511 -21.75 -22.33 1.33
CA ALA A 511 -23.14 -22.71 1.09
C ALA A 511 -23.32 -23.35 -0.30
N SER A 512 -22.68 -22.80 -1.35
CA SER A 512 -22.76 -23.34 -2.72
C SER A 512 -22.11 -24.73 -2.89
N MET A 513 -21.23 -25.15 -1.98
CA MET A 513 -20.62 -26.49 -1.98
C MET A 513 -21.50 -27.55 -1.29
N VAL A 514 -22.58 -27.16 -0.60
CA VAL A 514 -23.51 -28.10 0.05
C VAL A 514 -24.56 -28.57 -0.97
N PRO A 515 -24.80 -29.89 -1.15
CA PRO A 515 -25.77 -30.42 -2.13
C PRO A 515 -27.27 -30.11 -1.89
N GLN A 516 -27.59 -29.08 -1.09
CA GLN A 516 -28.95 -28.74 -0.66
C GLN A 516 -29.37 -27.40 -1.27
N ALA A 517 -30.02 -27.45 -2.44
CA ALA A 517 -30.43 -26.28 -3.21
C ALA A 517 -31.23 -25.26 -2.37
N ASN A 518 -32.12 -25.73 -1.49
CA ASN A 518 -32.92 -24.89 -0.60
C ASN A 518 -32.12 -24.07 0.43
N LYS A 519 -30.83 -24.34 0.64
CA LYS A 519 -29.92 -23.51 1.45
C LYS A 519 -29.15 -22.47 0.65
N VAL A 520 -29.10 -22.62 -0.68
CA VAL A 520 -28.42 -21.70 -1.59
C VAL A 520 -29.43 -20.73 -2.19
N PHE A 521 -30.54 -21.22 -2.71
CA PHE A 521 -31.57 -20.42 -3.39
C PHE A 521 -32.54 -19.77 -2.38
N THR A 522 -32.03 -18.83 -1.58
CA THR A 522 -32.79 -18.09 -0.55
C THR A 522 -32.91 -16.60 -0.87
N LEU A 523 -33.93 -15.94 -0.33
CA LEU A 523 -34.12 -14.48 -0.44
C LEU A 523 -32.90 -13.71 0.08
N SER A 524 -32.37 -14.14 1.22
CA SER A 524 -31.19 -13.55 1.85
C SER A 524 -29.95 -13.68 0.97
N THR A 525 -29.75 -14.84 0.32
CA THR A 525 -28.67 -15.03 -0.67
C THR A 525 -28.77 -14.03 -1.82
N TRP A 526 -29.96 -13.85 -2.39
CA TRP A 526 -30.16 -12.97 -3.55
C TRP A 526 -29.98 -11.50 -3.17
N MET A 527 -30.55 -11.05 -2.04
CA MET A 527 -30.30 -9.70 -1.52
C MET A 527 -28.83 -9.46 -1.20
N THR A 528 -28.14 -10.44 -0.61
CA THR A 528 -26.71 -10.36 -0.34
C THR A 528 -25.89 -10.25 -1.63
N LEU A 529 -26.17 -11.07 -2.65
CA LEU A 529 -25.50 -10.97 -3.96
C LEU A 529 -25.73 -9.62 -4.63
N LEU A 530 -26.96 -9.09 -4.59
CA LEU A 530 -27.29 -7.75 -5.08
C LEU A 530 -26.47 -6.68 -4.34
N VAL A 531 -26.48 -6.67 -3.01
CA VAL A 531 -25.72 -5.68 -2.21
C VAL A 531 -24.22 -5.75 -2.50
N LEU A 532 -23.64 -6.96 -2.56
CA LEU A 532 -22.21 -7.14 -2.88
C LEU A 532 -21.87 -6.62 -4.29
N LEU A 533 -22.71 -6.88 -5.28
CA LEU A 533 -22.51 -6.40 -6.66
C LEU A 533 -22.48 -4.88 -6.76
N LEU A 534 -23.34 -4.18 -6.01
CA LEU A 534 -23.37 -2.73 -5.96
C LEU A 534 -22.07 -2.17 -5.34
N GLY A 535 -21.51 -2.89 -4.36
CA GLY A 535 -20.19 -2.60 -3.80
C GLY A 535 -19.04 -2.80 -4.79
N GLU A 536 -18.98 -3.94 -5.49
CA GLU A 536 -17.99 -4.16 -6.56
C GLU A 536 -18.11 -3.08 -7.65
N LEU A 537 -19.34 -2.71 -8.03
CA LEU A 537 -19.61 -1.71 -9.05
C LEU A 537 -19.07 -0.33 -8.67
N ALA A 538 -19.22 0.11 -7.42
CA ALA A 538 -18.74 1.41 -6.95
C ALA A 538 -17.23 1.45 -6.67
N LEU A 539 -16.63 0.30 -6.34
CA LEU A 539 -15.20 0.18 -6.04
C LEU A 539 -14.36 -0.16 -7.28
N GLY A 540 -14.96 -0.72 -8.32
CA GLY A 540 -14.27 -1.19 -9.52
C GLY A 540 -13.54 -2.51 -9.30
N GLY A 541 -14.13 -3.44 -8.53
CA GLY A 541 -13.49 -4.69 -8.12
C GLY A 541 -13.68 -5.87 -9.10
N ASP A 542 -12.63 -6.69 -9.21
CA ASP A 542 -12.54 -7.80 -10.17
C ASP A 542 -13.59 -8.92 -9.96
N HIS A 543 -14.27 -8.97 -8.82
CA HIS A 543 -15.25 -10.01 -8.51
C HIS A 543 -16.62 -9.81 -9.18
N TYR A 544 -16.88 -8.64 -9.77
CA TYR A 544 -18.18 -8.24 -10.32
C TYR A 544 -18.80 -9.29 -11.27
N ILE A 545 -18.02 -9.80 -12.23
CA ILE A 545 -18.51 -10.77 -13.24
C ILE A 545 -18.96 -12.08 -12.58
N TYR A 546 -18.24 -12.56 -11.56
CA TYR A 546 -18.57 -13.82 -10.88
C TYR A 546 -19.85 -13.69 -10.04
N LEU A 547 -19.98 -12.61 -9.26
CA LEU A 547 -21.20 -12.35 -8.49
C LEU A 547 -22.42 -12.16 -9.40
N LEU A 548 -22.23 -11.52 -10.57
CA LEU A 548 -23.30 -11.32 -11.55
C LEU A 548 -23.76 -12.65 -12.17
N ARG A 549 -22.83 -13.55 -12.49
CA ARG A 549 -23.15 -14.91 -12.95
C ARG A 549 -23.94 -15.69 -11.89
N MET A 550 -23.57 -15.57 -10.61
CA MET A 550 -24.33 -16.16 -9.50
C MET A 550 -25.75 -15.56 -9.37
N MET A 551 -25.90 -14.24 -9.48
CA MET A 551 -27.20 -13.56 -9.42
C MET A 551 -28.11 -13.90 -10.62
N ARG A 552 -27.55 -14.06 -11.84
CA ARG A 552 -28.31 -14.55 -13.00
C ARG A 552 -28.78 -15.99 -12.80
N SER A 553 -27.96 -16.85 -12.18
CA SER A 553 -28.36 -18.22 -11.81
C SER A 553 -29.47 -18.25 -10.74
N MET A 554 -29.39 -17.36 -9.75
CA MET A 554 -30.46 -17.15 -8.75
C MET A 554 -31.80 -16.78 -9.40
N ARG A 555 -31.79 -15.84 -10.36
CA ARG A 555 -32.99 -15.45 -11.11
C ARG A 555 -33.58 -16.60 -11.92
N ALA A 556 -32.75 -17.41 -12.56
CA ALA A 556 -33.18 -18.52 -13.42
C ALA A 556 -33.84 -19.68 -12.65
N HIS A 557 -33.54 -19.84 -11.35
CA HIS A 557 -34.10 -20.93 -10.54
C HIS A 557 -35.53 -20.65 -10.04
N GLY A 558 -35.84 -19.38 -9.74
CA GLY A 558 -37.12 -18.96 -9.15
C GLY A 558 -37.20 -19.24 -7.64
N ILE A 559 -37.57 -18.21 -6.86
CA ILE A 559 -37.91 -18.36 -5.43
C ILE A 559 -39.41 -18.10 -5.29
N HIS A 560 -40.14 -19.04 -4.70
CA HIS A 560 -41.61 -19.09 -4.83
C HIS A 560 -42.41 -18.72 -3.57
N ASP A 561 -41.77 -18.28 -2.49
CA ASP A 561 -42.42 -18.17 -1.16
C ASP A 561 -42.06 -16.87 -0.40
N THR A 562 -42.29 -15.71 -1.05
CA THR A 562 -41.89 -14.37 -0.55
C THR A 562 -42.84 -13.26 -1.03
N SER A 563 -42.74 -12.06 -0.43
CA SER A 563 -43.58 -10.91 -0.81
C SER A 563 -43.43 -10.56 -2.30
N PRO A 564 -44.53 -10.38 -3.06
CA PRO A 564 -44.49 -10.00 -4.47
C PRO A 564 -43.67 -8.72 -4.73
N GLU A 565 -43.76 -7.73 -3.84
CA GLU A 565 -43.06 -6.45 -3.94
C GLU A 565 -41.53 -6.63 -3.90
N ILE A 566 -41.06 -7.50 -3.01
CA ILE A 566 -39.63 -7.82 -2.84
C ILE A 566 -39.10 -8.57 -4.06
N MET A 567 -39.85 -9.56 -4.56
CA MET A 567 -39.46 -10.32 -5.75
C MET A 567 -39.45 -9.43 -7.00
N GLN A 568 -40.45 -8.58 -7.17
CA GLN A 568 -40.50 -7.62 -8.28
C GLN A 568 -39.31 -6.64 -8.22
N PHE A 569 -38.90 -6.18 -7.03
CA PHE A 569 -37.70 -5.37 -6.86
C PHE A 569 -36.41 -6.15 -7.22
N LEU A 570 -36.24 -7.36 -6.70
CA LEU A 570 -35.04 -8.19 -6.96
C LEU A 570 -34.88 -8.56 -8.44
N HIS A 571 -35.96 -8.93 -9.12
CA HIS A 571 -35.94 -9.18 -10.56
C HIS A 571 -35.50 -7.93 -11.34
N ARG A 572 -36.11 -6.76 -11.07
CA ARG A 572 -35.77 -5.49 -11.75
C ARG A 572 -34.31 -5.08 -11.55
N GLN A 573 -33.80 -5.14 -10.32
CA GLN A 573 -32.40 -4.79 -10.03
C GLN A 573 -31.40 -5.78 -10.65
N THR A 574 -31.75 -7.07 -10.69
CA THR A 574 -30.94 -8.10 -11.38
C THR A 574 -30.81 -7.80 -12.88
N ASP A 575 -31.89 -7.33 -13.49
CA ASP A 575 -31.98 -7.08 -14.93
C ASP A 575 -31.22 -5.81 -15.32
N MET A 576 -31.38 -4.73 -14.54
CA MET A 576 -30.61 -3.50 -14.68
C MET A 576 -29.10 -3.74 -14.60
N LEU A 577 -28.62 -4.47 -13.58
CA LEU A 577 -27.19 -4.78 -13.44
C LEU A 577 -26.67 -5.69 -14.55
N THR A 578 -27.49 -6.62 -15.04
CA THR A 578 -27.14 -7.48 -16.17
C THR A 578 -26.98 -6.67 -17.46
N LEU A 579 -27.88 -5.72 -17.72
CA LEU A 579 -27.82 -4.82 -18.88
C LEU A 579 -26.58 -3.91 -18.84
N LEU A 580 -26.32 -3.27 -17.69
CA LEU A 580 -25.15 -2.38 -17.52
C LEU A 580 -23.81 -3.13 -17.56
N ALA A 581 -23.78 -4.40 -17.13
CA ALA A 581 -22.59 -5.23 -17.20
C ALA A 581 -22.22 -5.70 -18.60
N GLN A 582 -23.18 -5.69 -19.53
CA GLN A 582 -23.08 -6.39 -20.81
C GLN A 582 -21.83 -6.04 -21.64
N PRO A 583 -21.35 -4.78 -21.72
CA PRO A 583 -20.13 -4.43 -22.44
C PRO A 583 -18.83 -5.06 -21.91
N PHE A 584 -18.88 -5.70 -20.74
CA PHE A 584 -17.74 -6.28 -20.04
C PHE A 584 -17.84 -7.81 -19.90
N LEU A 585 -18.80 -8.46 -20.57
CA LEU A 585 -18.98 -9.91 -20.56
C LEU A 585 -18.44 -10.53 -21.85
N GLU A 586 -17.48 -11.43 -21.72
CA GLU A 586 -16.75 -12.05 -22.85
C GLU A 586 -17.62 -13.03 -23.67
N ASP A 587 -18.68 -13.59 -23.07
CA ASP A 587 -19.56 -14.59 -23.66
C ASP A 587 -20.91 -13.96 -24.10
N LEU A 588 -20.95 -13.27 -25.26
CA LEU A 588 -22.19 -12.68 -25.79
C LEU A 588 -22.67 -13.30 -27.10
N ASP A 589 -23.89 -13.82 -27.04
CA ASP A 589 -24.67 -14.30 -28.17
C ASP A 589 -25.64 -13.20 -28.64
N ILE A 590 -25.78 -13.05 -29.97
CA ILE A 590 -26.54 -11.98 -30.63
C ILE A 590 -28.01 -11.98 -30.17
N ALA A 591 -28.58 -13.16 -29.93
CA ALA A 591 -29.96 -13.31 -29.46
C ALA A 591 -30.24 -12.66 -28.08
N GLN A 592 -29.23 -12.51 -27.22
CA GLN A 592 -29.41 -11.84 -25.92
C GLN A 592 -29.52 -10.32 -26.05
N ILE A 593 -29.00 -9.72 -27.13
CA ILE A 593 -29.01 -8.26 -27.33
C ILE A 593 -30.43 -7.75 -27.61
N SER A 594 -31.26 -8.51 -28.33
CA SER A 594 -32.63 -8.09 -28.69
C SER A 594 -33.63 -8.11 -27.51
N ASN A 595 -33.40 -8.95 -26.50
CA ASN A 595 -34.25 -8.98 -25.28
C ASN A 595 -34.05 -7.75 -24.37
N ASN A 596 -33.04 -6.92 -24.65
CA ASN A 596 -32.70 -5.77 -23.83
C ASN A 596 -33.57 -4.54 -24.08
N GLU A 597 -34.18 -4.38 -25.26
CA GLU A 597 -34.99 -3.19 -25.57
C GLU A 597 -36.21 -3.13 -24.64
N ALA A 598 -36.92 -4.25 -24.46
CA ALA A 598 -38.01 -4.35 -23.48
C ALA A 598 -37.54 -4.23 -22.01
N THR A 599 -36.29 -4.61 -21.71
CA THR A 599 -35.71 -4.46 -20.36
C THR A 599 -35.38 -3.00 -20.07
N LEU A 600 -34.85 -2.28 -21.07
CA LEU A 600 -34.64 -0.84 -21.02
C LEU A 600 -35.97 -0.12 -20.81
N GLU A 601 -36.99 -0.38 -21.65
CA GLU A 601 -38.33 0.21 -21.57
C GLU A 601 -38.96 0.12 -20.17
N ASN A 602 -38.89 -1.05 -19.53
CA ASN A 602 -39.41 -1.24 -18.17
C ASN A 602 -38.70 -0.39 -17.11
N LEU A 603 -37.39 -0.10 -17.28
CA LEU A 603 -36.64 0.80 -16.40
C LEU A 603 -36.97 2.28 -16.66
N LEU A 604 -37.46 2.62 -17.86
CA LEU A 604 -37.87 3.98 -18.22
C LEU A 604 -39.14 4.38 -17.45
N TYR A 605 -40.17 3.52 -17.47
CA TYR A 605 -41.46 3.81 -16.85
C TYR A 605 -41.34 4.10 -15.34
N GLU A 606 -40.61 3.28 -14.57
CA GLU A 606 -40.44 3.49 -13.13
C GLU A 606 -39.66 4.78 -12.79
N SER A 607 -38.69 5.16 -13.63
CA SER A 607 -37.92 6.40 -13.44
C SER A 607 -38.77 7.65 -13.67
N LEU A 608 -39.76 7.56 -14.56
CA LEU A 608 -40.73 8.61 -14.87
C LEU A 608 -41.87 8.67 -13.84
N GLU A 609 -42.32 7.52 -13.29
CA GLU A 609 -43.33 7.47 -12.22
C GLU A 609 -42.85 8.09 -10.89
N ASN A 610 -41.54 8.00 -10.61
CA ASN A 610 -40.94 8.59 -9.40
C ASN A 610 -40.54 10.07 -9.55
N ALA A 611 -40.71 10.67 -10.73
CA ALA A 611 -40.33 12.07 -10.99
C ALA A 611 -41.39 13.05 -10.47
N SER A 612 -41.08 13.76 -9.38
CA SER A 612 -42.02 14.68 -8.72
C SER A 612 -42.14 16.08 -9.34
N SER A 613 -41.33 16.44 -10.37
CA SER A 613 -41.38 17.76 -11.00
C SER A 613 -41.06 17.75 -12.50
N GLY A 614 -41.49 18.82 -13.21
CA GLY A 614 -41.30 18.94 -14.66
C GLY A 614 -39.84 19.10 -15.13
N SER A 615 -38.94 19.62 -14.28
CA SER A 615 -37.50 19.70 -14.57
C SER A 615 -36.78 18.36 -14.40
N ASP A 616 -37.28 17.53 -13.48
CA ASP A 616 -36.76 16.17 -13.29
C ASP A 616 -37.10 15.32 -14.52
N GLN A 617 -38.35 15.44 -15.02
CA GLN A 617 -38.81 14.74 -16.23
C GLN A 617 -37.94 14.98 -17.47
N SER A 618 -37.54 16.22 -17.74
CA SER A 618 -36.65 16.54 -18.86
C SER A 618 -35.25 15.95 -18.70
N THR A 619 -34.76 15.87 -17.45
CA THR A 619 -33.45 15.29 -17.15
C THR A 619 -33.49 13.77 -17.33
N VAL A 620 -34.53 13.12 -16.79
CA VAL A 620 -34.77 11.68 -16.95
C VAL A 620 -34.84 11.28 -18.42
N ASN A 621 -35.64 11.99 -19.24
CA ASN A 621 -35.72 11.73 -20.69
C ASN A 621 -34.34 11.81 -21.38
N ALA A 622 -33.54 12.83 -21.07
CA ALA A 622 -32.21 13.00 -21.67
C ALA A 622 -31.20 11.91 -21.23
N VAL A 623 -31.24 11.47 -19.97
CA VAL A 623 -30.45 10.32 -19.49
C VAL A 623 -30.85 9.03 -20.22
N ILE A 624 -32.16 8.83 -20.40
CA ILE A 624 -32.76 7.67 -21.05
C ILE A 624 -32.38 7.58 -22.53
N ASP A 625 -32.53 8.67 -23.28
CA ASP A 625 -32.22 8.69 -24.71
C ASP A 625 -30.70 8.52 -24.93
N ALA A 626 -29.86 9.10 -24.07
CA ALA A 626 -28.43 8.86 -24.09
C ALA A 626 -28.05 7.39 -23.79
N ALA A 627 -28.75 6.73 -22.86
CA ALA A 627 -28.58 5.29 -22.60
C ALA A 627 -28.94 4.43 -23.81
N ARG A 628 -30.05 4.74 -24.51
CA ARG A 628 -30.47 4.06 -25.74
C ARG A 628 -29.40 4.20 -26.83
N CYS A 629 -28.92 5.41 -27.08
CA CYS A 629 -27.86 5.64 -28.07
C CYS A 629 -26.56 4.90 -27.75
N CYS A 630 -26.13 4.84 -26.47
CA CYS A 630 -24.96 4.06 -26.07
C CYS A 630 -25.13 2.55 -26.26
N LEU A 631 -26.33 2.00 -25.99
CA LEU A 631 -26.66 0.59 -26.24
C LEU A 631 -26.66 0.26 -27.73
N GLU A 632 -27.22 1.13 -28.57
CA GLU A 632 -27.15 0.99 -30.02
C GLU A 632 -25.70 1.02 -30.53
N MET A 633 -24.90 2.00 -30.12
CA MET A 633 -23.48 2.07 -30.50
C MET A 633 -22.70 0.81 -30.10
N PHE A 634 -23.02 0.22 -28.95
CA PHE A 634 -22.44 -1.05 -28.53
C PHE A 634 -22.91 -2.22 -29.40
N ARG A 635 -24.22 -2.32 -29.69
CA ARG A 635 -24.79 -3.33 -30.60
C ARG A 635 -24.18 -3.23 -32.00
N ASP A 636 -24.10 -2.04 -32.56
CA ASP A 636 -23.61 -1.80 -33.91
C ASP A 636 -22.12 -2.22 -34.03
N ARG A 637 -21.32 -1.98 -32.98
CA ARG A 637 -19.93 -2.47 -32.89
C ARG A 637 -19.82 -4.00 -32.84
N VAL A 638 -20.72 -4.67 -32.13
CA VAL A 638 -20.74 -6.15 -32.03
C VAL A 638 -21.21 -6.80 -33.33
N LEU A 639 -22.19 -6.20 -34.03
CA LEU A 639 -22.76 -6.77 -35.26
C LEU A 639 -21.95 -6.47 -36.53
N PHE A 640 -21.31 -5.29 -36.62
CA PHE A 640 -20.71 -4.79 -37.86
C PHE A 640 -19.21 -4.44 -37.76
N GLY A 641 -18.57 -4.64 -36.60
CA GLY A 641 -17.19 -4.24 -36.36
C GLY A 641 -17.04 -2.73 -36.13
N GLU A 642 -15.82 -2.19 -36.21
CA GLU A 642 -15.58 -0.75 -35.99
C GLU A 642 -16.01 0.13 -37.19
N GLY A 643 -17.33 0.29 -37.34
CA GLY A 643 -17.99 1.21 -38.27
C GLY A 643 -18.19 2.62 -37.68
N ARG A 644 -17.83 3.66 -38.43
CA ARG A 644 -17.70 5.05 -37.94
C ARG A 644 -18.98 5.88 -38.09
N ASP A 645 -20.00 5.64 -37.25
CA ASP A 645 -21.11 6.60 -37.10
C ASP A 645 -20.84 7.58 -35.94
N THR A 646 -20.31 8.76 -36.27
CA THR A 646 -20.06 9.82 -35.29
C THR A 646 -21.31 10.61 -34.91
N SER A 647 -22.44 10.45 -35.62
CA SER A 647 -23.65 11.23 -35.37
C SER A 647 -24.29 10.88 -34.01
N LYS A 648 -24.31 9.59 -33.64
CA LYS A 648 -24.82 9.11 -32.34
C LYS A 648 -23.99 9.64 -31.17
N LEU A 649 -22.66 9.68 -31.30
CA LEU A 649 -21.77 10.20 -30.25
C LEU A 649 -21.98 11.70 -29.99
N GLU A 650 -22.12 12.49 -31.07
CA GLU A 650 -22.41 13.93 -30.94
C GLU A 650 -23.83 14.18 -30.42
N HIS A 651 -24.81 13.34 -30.74
CA HIS A 651 -26.16 13.42 -30.15
C HIS A 651 -26.14 13.13 -28.64
N VAL A 652 -25.46 12.08 -28.19
CA VAL A 652 -25.24 11.80 -26.76
C VAL A 652 -24.59 13.00 -26.06
N LYS A 653 -23.56 13.58 -26.67
CA LYS A 653 -22.84 14.76 -26.16
C LYS A 653 -23.76 15.98 -26.00
N GLN A 654 -24.68 16.21 -26.94
CA GLN A 654 -25.70 17.27 -26.84
C GLN A 654 -26.68 17.00 -25.68
N LEU A 655 -27.30 15.82 -25.64
CA LEU A 655 -28.28 15.42 -24.61
C LEU A 655 -27.73 15.61 -23.19
N VAL A 656 -26.49 15.19 -22.95
CA VAL A 656 -25.88 15.20 -21.60
C VAL A 656 -25.16 16.50 -21.23
N SER A 657 -25.02 17.45 -22.16
CA SER A 657 -24.22 18.67 -21.96
C SER A 657 -24.77 19.60 -20.88
N HIS A 658 -26.09 19.61 -20.67
CA HIS A 658 -26.78 20.52 -19.76
C HIS A 658 -27.05 19.92 -18.36
N ILE A 659 -26.80 18.62 -18.16
CA ILE A 659 -27.13 17.91 -16.92
C ILE A 659 -25.98 18.11 -15.92
N HIS A 660 -26.19 18.79 -14.78
CA HIS A 660 -25.12 18.95 -13.78
C HIS A 660 -24.95 17.66 -12.92
N PRO A 661 -23.74 17.23 -12.54
CA PRO A 661 -23.56 16.04 -11.70
C PRO A 661 -24.31 16.04 -10.36
N CYS A 662 -24.76 17.20 -9.87
CA CYS A 662 -25.53 17.35 -8.64
C CYS A 662 -27.05 17.47 -8.82
N VAL A 663 -27.61 17.33 -10.04
CA VAL A 663 -29.08 17.18 -10.20
C VAL A 663 -29.47 15.71 -10.08
N ALA A 664 -30.74 15.45 -9.76
CA ALA A 664 -31.28 14.08 -9.73
C ALA A 664 -31.03 13.39 -11.08
N GLY A 665 -30.51 12.15 -11.04
CA GLY A 665 -30.11 11.37 -12.23
C GLY A 665 -28.76 11.76 -12.85
N GLY A 666 -28.12 12.85 -12.41
CA GLY A 666 -26.83 13.30 -12.95
C GLY A 666 -25.69 12.30 -12.70
N THR A 667 -25.75 11.52 -11.62
CA THR A 667 -24.73 10.53 -11.26
C THR A 667 -24.94 9.17 -11.93
N SER A 668 -26.14 8.89 -12.44
CA SER A 668 -26.42 7.71 -13.29
C SER A 668 -25.71 7.76 -14.65
N LEU A 669 -25.23 8.94 -15.07
CA LEU A 669 -24.52 9.14 -16.34
C LEU A 669 -23.10 8.52 -16.38
N VAL A 670 -22.56 7.99 -15.28
CA VAL A 670 -21.20 7.38 -15.24
C VAL A 670 -21.00 6.34 -16.34
N TRP A 671 -21.97 5.44 -16.53
CA TRP A 671 -21.88 4.38 -17.53
C TRP A 671 -21.97 4.91 -18.97
N ILE A 672 -22.87 5.86 -19.21
CA ILE A 672 -23.04 6.56 -20.50
C ILE A 672 -21.74 7.29 -20.87
N TYR A 673 -21.16 8.04 -19.94
CA TYR A 673 -19.89 8.73 -20.15
C TYR A 673 -18.73 7.76 -20.37
N PHE A 674 -18.70 6.63 -19.66
CA PHE A 674 -17.70 5.60 -19.89
C PHE A 674 -17.78 5.02 -21.31
N ILE A 675 -18.98 4.64 -21.79
CA ILE A 675 -19.14 4.07 -23.13
C ILE A 675 -18.88 5.11 -24.22
N ALA A 676 -19.40 6.33 -24.07
CA ALA A 676 -19.13 7.42 -25.00
C ALA A 676 -17.62 7.75 -25.07
N ALA A 677 -16.93 7.73 -23.93
CA ALA A 677 -15.47 7.86 -23.86
C ALA A 677 -14.74 6.69 -24.56
N ALA A 678 -15.17 5.44 -24.33
CA ALA A 678 -14.57 4.26 -24.98
C ALA A 678 -14.79 4.22 -26.50
N ALA A 679 -15.91 4.78 -26.97
CA ALA A 679 -16.23 4.96 -28.39
C ALA A 679 -15.62 6.23 -29.01
N SER A 680 -15.04 7.13 -28.21
CA SER A 680 -14.49 8.40 -28.70
C SER A 680 -13.21 8.19 -29.51
N THR A 681 -13.27 8.54 -30.79
CA THR A 681 -12.12 8.50 -31.71
C THR A 681 -11.27 9.77 -31.69
N THR A 682 -11.84 10.92 -31.29
CA THR A 682 -11.11 12.20 -31.20
C THR A 682 -10.60 12.46 -29.79
N THR A 683 -9.46 13.15 -29.67
CA THR A 683 -8.93 13.62 -28.37
C THR A 683 -9.90 14.58 -27.67
N GLN A 684 -10.67 15.38 -28.42
CA GLN A 684 -11.59 16.35 -27.86
C GLN A 684 -12.79 15.68 -27.18
N ASP A 685 -13.35 14.63 -27.78
CA ASP A 685 -14.47 13.87 -27.19
C ASP A 685 -13.99 13.04 -26.00
N ARG A 686 -12.79 12.44 -26.08
CA ARG A 686 -12.14 11.78 -24.94
C ARG A 686 -11.97 12.73 -23.76
N ILE A 687 -11.47 13.95 -23.99
CA ILE A 687 -11.35 14.98 -22.95
C ILE A 687 -12.72 15.36 -22.38
N PHE A 688 -13.73 15.55 -23.23
CA PHE A 688 -15.09 15.86 -22.79
C PHE A 688 -15.63 14.78 -21.86
N PHE A 689 -15.80 13.54 -22.32
CA PHE A 689 -16.41 12.49 -21.51
C PHE A 689 -15.56 12.09 -20.29
N SER A 690 -14.22 12.17 -20.37
CA SER A 690 -13.34 12.00 -19.20
C SER A 690 -13.50 13.12 -18.18
N GLY A 691 -13.62 14.36 -18.62
CA GLY A 691 -13.89 15.52 -17.76
C GLY A 691 -15.22 15.36 -17.05
N ARG A 692 -16.25 14.89 -17.76
CA ARG A 692 -17.58 14.61 -17.21
C ARG A 692 -17.57 13.45 -16.19
N LEU A 693 -16.82 12.38 -16.45
CA LEU A 693 -16.54 11.33 -15.45
C LEU A 693 -15.84 11.90 -14.20
N LEU A 694 -14.79 12.69 -14.39
CA LEU A 694 -14.07 13.35 -13.29
C LEU A 694 -14.96 14.30 -12.50
N ASP A 695 -15.90 14.99 -13.14
CA ASP A 695 -16.86 15.86 -12.46
C ASP A 695 -17.83 15.06 -11.57
N ILE A 696 -18.32 13.91 -12.03
CA ILE A 696 -19.08 13.00 -11.16
C ILE A 696 -18.18 12.48 -10.01
N TYR A 697 -16.93 12.09 -10.28
CA TYR A 697 -15.99 11.62 -9.25
C TYR A 697 -15.61 12.68 -8.19
N LYS A 698 -15.64 13.98 -8.54
CA LYS A 698 -15.49 15.08 -7.57
C LYS A 698 -16.66 15.11 -6.58
N VAL A 699 -17.88 14.80 -7.04
CA VAL A 699 -19.12 14.80 -6.25
C VAL A 699 -19.30 13.49 -5.47
N THR A 700 -19.34 12.35 -6.15
CA THR A 700 -19.67 11.03 -5.56
C THR A 700 -18.46 10.34 -4.94
N GLY A 701 -17.31 10.42 -5.61
CA GLY A 701 -16.07 9.81 -5.17
C GLY A 701 -15.93 8.31 -5.36
N PHE A 702 -16.76 7.69 -6.19
CA PHE A 702 -16.68 6.26 -6.48
C PHE A 702 -15.35 5.89 -7.15
N ALA A 703 -14.67 4.87 -6.61
CA ALA A 703 -13.33 4.47 -7.04
C ALA A 703 -13.32 3.72 -8.40
N ASN A 704 -14.48 3.19 -8.79
CA ASN A 704 -14.72 2.70 -10.14
C ASN A 704 -14.51 3.76 -11.24
N ILE A 705 -14.68 5.06 -10.94
CA ILE A 705 -14.49 6.12 -11.95
C ILE A 705 -12.99 6.32 -12.26
N PRO A 706 -12.07 6.50 -11.29
CA PRO A 706 -10.63 6.45 -11.54
C PRO A 706 -10.15 5.14 -12.18
N ALA A 707 -10.66 3.99 -11.73
CA ALA A 707 -10.34 2.70 -12.35
C ALA A 707 -10.81 2.65 -13.82
N GLY A 708 -12.02 3.12 -14.08
CA GLY A 708 -12.60 3.28 -15.41
C GLY A 708 -11.81 4.25 -16.28
N LEU A 709 -11.37 5.39 -15.76
CA LEU A 709 -10.50 6.34 -16.48
C LEU A 709 -9.14 5.71 -16.84
N SER A 710 -8.54 4.93 -15.94
CA SER A 710 -7.33 4.15 -16.23
C SER A 710 -7.59 3.04 -17.27
N MET A 711 -8.76 2.40 -17.22
CA MET A 711 -9.17 1.43 -18.24
C MET A 711 -9.43 2.10 -19.59
N LEU A 712 -10.04 3.28 -19.63
CA LEU A 712 -10.22 4.09 -20.83
C LEU A 712 -8.89 4.53 -21.42
N GLU A 713 -7.95 5.01 -20.59
CA GLU A 713 -6.57 5.22 -21.01
C GLU A 713 -5.95 3.97 -21.63
N ASN A 714 -6.16 2.79 -21.05
CA ASN A 714 -5.63 1.54 -21.57
C ASN A 714 -6.35 1.05 -22.83
N LEU A 715 -7.66 1.28 -22.96
CA LEU A 715 -8.45 1.02 -24.17
C LEU A 715 -8.03 1.95 -25.31
N TRP A 716 -7.85 3.24 -25.02
CA TRP A 716 -7.28 4.18 -25.98
C TRP A 716 -5.85 3.82 -26.34
N LYS A 717 -5.00 3.42 -25.38
CA LYS A 717 -3.63 2.92 -25.67
C LYS A 717 -3.65 1.63 -26.50
N ARG A 718 -4.64 0.75 -26.35
CA ARG A 718 -4.87 -0.40 -27.24
C ARG A 718 -5.31 0.06 -28.64
N GLN A 719 -6.16 1.09 -28.74
CA GLN A 719 -6.55 1.76 -29.99
C GLN A 719 -5.50 2.75 -30.54
N SER A 720 -4.40 3.02 -29.84
CA SER A 720 -3.43 4.08 -30.16
C SER A 720 -1.97 3.67 -29.93
N GLY A 721 -1.68 2.37 -29.89
CA GLY A 721 -0.35 1.88 -30.19
C GLY A 721 -0.10 2.10 -31.67
N ALA A 722 0.53 3.23 -32.02
CA ALA A 722 0.90 3.49 -33.40
C ALA A 722 1.74 2.32 -33.95
N LEU A 723 1.45 1.90 -35.18
CA LEU A 723 2.15 0.81 -35.83
C LEU A 723 3.58 1.27 -36.15
N SER A 724 4.56 0.55 -35.62
CA SER A 724 5.93 0.63 -36.14
C SER A 724 5.98 -0.15 -37.45
N ARG A 725 6.84 0.26 -38.39
CA ARG A 725 7.13 -0.51 -39.62
C ARG A 725 7.91 -1.80 -39.34
N GLU A 726 8.33 -1.99 -38.09
CA GLU A 726 9.24 -3.05 -37.66
C GLU A 726 8.52 -4.22 -36.99
N GLY A 727 9.20 -5.37 -36.98
CA GLY A 727 8.68 -6.59 -36.37
C GLY A 727 7.67 -7.32 -37.26
N TYR A 728 7.40 -8.56 -36.90
CA TYR A 728 6.54 -9.47 -37.64
C TYR A 728 5.62 -10.22 -36.68
N GLN A 729 4.40 -10.51 -37.14
CA GLN A 729 3.52 -11.49 -36.52
C GLN A 729 3.04 -12.48 -37.58
N TRP A 730 2.79 -13.71 -37.16
CA TRP A 730 2.09 -14.71 -37.96
C TRP A 730 0.97 -15.34 -37.15
N THR A 731 -0.17 -15.62 -37.77
CA THR A 731 -1.22 -16.51 -37.24
C THR A 731 -1.70 -17.48 -38.32
N PRO A 732 -2.29 -18.64 -37.97
CA PRO A 732 -2.88 -19.56 -38.94
C PRO A 732 -3.93 -18.93 -39.85
N SER A 733 -4.66 -17.92 -39.38
CA SER A 733 -5.75 -17.26 -40.12
C SER A 733 -5.31 -16.09 -40.99
N ALA A 734 -4.22 -15.40 -40.63
CA ALA A 734 -3.83 -14.13 -41.24
C ALA A 734 -2.48 -14.18 -42.00
N GLY A 735 -1.75 -15.30 -41.91
CA GLY A 735 -0.43 -15.44 -42.51
C GLY A 735 0.62 -14.54 -41.84
N LEU A 736 1.75 -14.36 -42.51
CA LEU A 736 2.84 -13.50 -42.03
C LEU A 736 2.54 -12.03 -42.36
N GLN A 737 2.67 -11.16 -41.38
CA GLN A 737 2.43 -9.73 -41.46
C GLN A 737 3.62 -8.96 -40.87
N GLN A 738 3.96 -7.84 -41.50
CA GLN A 738 5.01 -6.93 -41.03
C GLN A 738 4.40 -5.68 -40.40
N GLY A 739 5.06 -5.18 -39.35
CA GLY A 739 4.70 -3.98 -38.62
C GLY A 739 3.81 -4.30 -37.43
N LEU A 740 4.23 -3.86 -36.24
CA LEU A 740 3.57 -4.19 -34.97
C LEU A 740 3.22 -2.94 -34.15
N PRO A 741 2.14 -2.98 -33.33
CA PRO A 741 1.77 -1.86 -32.46
C PRO A 741 2.81 -1.66 -31.37
N CYS A 742 3.34 -0.45 -31.23
CA CYS A 742 4.38 -0.13 -30.27
C CYS A 742 4.18 1.26 -29.64
N ILE A 743 4.08 1.33 -28.30
CA ILE A 743 3.98 2.60 -27.56
C ILE A 743 5.27 3.43 -27.58
N GLY A 744 6.36 2.87 -28.12
CA GLY A 744 7.60 3.59 -28.38
C GLY A 744 7.60 4.38 -29.69
N VAL A 745 6.60 4.21 -30.57
CA VAL A 745 6.45 5.03 -31.78
C VAL A 745 6.08 6.47 -31.38
N ILE A 746 6.84 7.45 -31.88
CA ILE A 746 6.69 8.85 -31.48
C ILE A 746 5.83 9.61 -32.50
N GLN A 747 4.77 10.26 -32.00
CA GLN A 747 3.88 11.11 -32.79
C GLN A 747 3.67 12.47 -32.10
N PRO A 748 3.83 13.61 -32.80
CA PRO A 748 4.34 13.73 -34.18
C PRO A 748 5.78 13.20 -34.31
N PRO A 749 6.23 12.75 -35.50
CA PRO A 749 7.55 12.14 -35.66
C PRO A 749 8.72 13.13 -35.55
N ALA A 750 8.46 14.43 -35.59
CA ALA A 750 9.49 15.45 -35.39
C ALA A 750 8.94 16.65 -34.61
N GLN A 751 9.80 17.21 -33.77
CA GLN A 751 9.60 18.48 -33.06
C GLN A 751 10.93 19.24 -33.09
N VAL A 752 11.19 19.88 -34.23
CA VAL A 752 12.37 20.73 -34.47
C VAL A 752 11.90 21.99 -35.20
N ASP A 753 12.02 23.15 -34.57
CA ASP A 753 11.47 24.39 -35.13
C ASP A 753 12.23 24.85 -36.39
N LYS A 754 13.56 24.70 -36.42
CA LYS A 754 14.44 25.11 -37.53
C LYS A 754 15.67 24.19 -37.65
N PRO A 755 15.87 23.46 -38.76
CA PRO A 755 17.09 22.65 -38.98
C PRO A 755 18.40 23.46 -38.94
N SER A 756 18.35 24.76 -39.26
CA SER A 756 19.50 25.67 -39.21
C SER A 756 19.91 26.11 -37.80
N GLU A 757 19.20 25.68 -36.76
CA GLU A 757 19.55 26.00 -35.37
C GLU A 757 20.78 25.20 -34.90
N VAL A 758 21.68 25.86 -34.17
CA VAL A 758 22.82 25.21 -33.53
C VAL A 758 22.41 24.71 -32.15
N PHE A 759 22.43 23.40 -31.95
CA PHE A 759 22.15 22.74 -30.67
C PHE A 759 23.38 22.71 -29.76
N ASP A 760 23.18 22.54 -28.46
CA ASP A 760 24.30 22.30 -27.55
C ASP A 760 24.80 20.86 -27.69
N VAL A 761 23.87 19.91 -27.82
CA VAL A 761 24.15 18.48 -27.99
C VAL A 761 23.26 17.90 -29.09
N LEU A 762 23.83 17.03 -29.93
CA LEU A 762 23.07 16.19 -30.86
C LEU A 762 23.39 14.72 -30.58
N VAL A 763 22.35 13.92 -30.38
CA VAL A 763 22.43 12.48 -30.09
C VAL A 763 21.95 11.71 -31.31
N VAL A 764 22.80 10.83 -31.84
CA VAL A 764 22.47 9.95 -32.98
C VAL A 764 22.02 8.60 -32.43
N GLY A 765 20.74 8.29 -32.60
CA GLY A 765 20.06 7.10 -32.08
C GLY A 765 19.28 7.35 -30.78
N ALA A 766 18.11 6.72 -30.66
CA ALA A 766 17.16 6.79 -29.55
C ALA A 766 16.97 5.44 -28.83
N GLY A 767 17.99 4.58 -28.85
CA GLY A 767 18.11 3.45 -27.92
C GLY A 767 18.41 3.93 -26.48
N TYR A 768 18.44 3.01 -25.50
CA TYR A 768 18.67 3.39 -24.09
C TYR A 768 19.91 4.27 -23.85
N THR A 769 20.99 4.09 -24.62
CA THR A 769 22.17 4.96 -24.55
C THR A 769 21.82 6.41 -24.91
N GLY A 770 21.14 6.61 -26.04
CA GLY A 770 20.76 7.92 -26.53
C GLY A 770 19.66 8.57 -25.70
N LEU A 771 18.68 7.80 -25.24
CA LEU A 771 17.64 8.26 -24.32
C LEU A 771 18.22 8.71 -22.98
N THR A 772 19.14 7.93 -22.40
CA THR A 772 19.83 8.30 -21.15
C THR A 772 20.67 9.55 -21.34
N ALA A 773 21.47 9.59 -22.41
CA ALA A 773 22.29 10.76 -22.72
C ALA A 773 21.45 12.03 -22.90
N ALA A 774 20.37 11.95 -23.70
CA ALA A 774 19.51 13.09 -23.98
C ALA A 774 18.71 13.53 -22.75
N ARG A 775 18.28 12.62 -21.87
CA ARG A 775 17.67 12.94 -20.58
C ARG A 775 18.65 13.68 -19.69
N ASP A 776 19.87 13.16 -19.52
CA ASP A 776 20.89 13.77 -18.65
C ASP A 776 21.37 15.14 -19.17
N THR A 777 21.51 15.35 -20.48
CA THR A 777 21.87 16.67 -21.04
C THR A 777 20.72 17.67 -21.00
N SER A 778 19.49 17.25 -21.33
CA SER A 778 18.31 18.12 -21.30
C SER A 778 17.96 18.55 -19.86
N THR A 779 18.04 17.64 -18.89
CA THR A 779 17.85 17.97 -17.46
C THR A 779 18.98 18.80 -16.86
N ALA A 780 20.17 18.80 -17.48
CA ALA A 780 21.23 19.77 -17.20
C ALA A 780 21.02 21.15 -17.87
N GLY A 781 19.93 21.32 -18.64
CA GLY A 781 19.55 22.59 -19.28
C GLY A 781 20.07 22.81 -20.69
N LEU A 782 20.82 21.84 -21.26
CA LEU A 782 21.41 21.93 -22.60
C LEU A 782 20.35 21.62 -23.67
N ARG A 783 20.26 22.46 -24.73
CA ARG A 783 19.38 22.15 -25.87
C ARG A 783 19.90 20.94 -26.61
N THR A 784 19.13 19.87 -26.59
CA THR A 784 19.52 18.55 -27.08
C THR A 784 18.61 18.13 -28.23
N LEU A 785 19.22 17.71 -29.35
CA LEU A 785 18.50 17.12 -30.49
C LEU A 785 18.73 15.60 -30.55
N ILE A 786 17.68 14.80 -30.63
CA ILE A 786 17.77 13.38 -31.02
C ILE A 786 17.49 13.24 -32.52
N LEU A 787 18.36 12.53 -33.25
CA LEU A 787 18.09 12.03 -34.60
C LEU A 787 18.01 10.50 -34.59
N GLU A 788 16.89 9.93 -35.01
CA GLU A 788 16.63 8.48 -35.02
C GLU A 788 16.12 8.04 -36.41
N GLY A 789 16.69 6.96 -36.95
CA GLY A 789 16.32 6.41 -38.26
C GLY A 789 14.99 5.66 -38.26
N ARG A 790 14.62 5.08 -37.11
CA ARG A 790 13.35 4.36 -36.90
C ARG A 790 12.17 5.31 -36.65
N ASP A 791 10.96 4.78 -36.63
CA ASP A 791 9.74 5.50 -36.19
C ASP A 791 9.54 5.51 -34.67
N ARG A 792 10.39 4.81 -33.93
CA ARG A 792 10.25 4.55 -32.49
C ARG A 792 11.54 4.73 -31.69
N ILE A 793 11.39 4.92 -30.38
CA ILE A 793 12.47 4.82 -29.40
C ILE A 793 12.82 3.36 -29.05
N GLY A 794 13.90 3.19 -28.29
CA GLY A 794 14.32 1.91 -27.69
C GLY A 794 15.40 1.15 -28.49
N GLY A 795 15.54 1.41 -29.79
CA GLY A 795 16.57 0.78 -30.62
C GLY A 795 16.45 -0.75 -30.60
N ARG A 796 17.51 -1.46 -30.17
CA ARG A 796 17.57 -2.93 -29.99
C ARG A 796 16.69 -3.49 -28.86
N THR A 797 15.85 -2.67 -28.24
CA THR A 797 14.90 -3.09 -27.21
C THR A 797 13.56 -2.43 -27.46
N TRP A 798 12.49 -3.20 -27.58
CA TRP A 798 11.13 -2.68 -27.63
C TRP A 798 10.11 -3.79 -27.42
N THR A 799 8.93 -3.37 -27.00
CA THR A 799 7.77 -4.21 -26.73
C THR A 799 6.68 -3.92 -27.74
N SER A 800 6.06 -4.97 -28.28
CA SER A 800 4.76 -4.89 -28.93
C SER A 800 3.65 -5.35 -27.98
N ASN A 801 2.51 -4.67 -28.01
CA ASN A 801 1.32 -5.05 -27.23
C ASN A 801 0.24 -5.58 -28.18
N ILE A 802 0.09 -6.91 -28.24
CA ILE A 802 -0.81 -7.61 -29.16
C ILE A 802 -1.82 -8.37 -28.29
N ASP A 803 -3.11 -8.12 -28.52
CA ASP A 803 -4.24 -8.73 -27.80
C ASP A 803 -4.09 -8.66 -26.26
N GLY A 804 -3.49 -7.57 -25.77
CA GLY A 804 -3.24 -7.29 -24.35
C GLY A 804 -2.00 -7.95 -23.76
N TYR A 805 -1.28 -8.80 -24.51
CA TYR A 805 -0.01 -9.37 -24.09
C TYR A 805 1.20 -8.58 -24.62
N LYS A 806 2.26 -8.52 -23.82
CA LYS A 806 3.49 -7.77 -24.12
C LYS A 806 4.58 -8.72 -24.63
N TYR A 807 4.84 -8.67 -25.93
CA TYR A 807 5.90 -9.42 -26.59
C TYR A 807 7.16 -8.56 -26.71
N GLU A 808 8.30 -9.06 -26.22
CA GLU A 808 9.54 -8.28 -26.06
C GLU A 808 10.57 -8.60 -27.14
N MET A 809 10.58 -7.77 -28.19
CA MET A 809 11.20 -8.05 -29.50
C MET A 809 12.73 -8.16 -29.48
N GLY A 810 13.40 -7.64 -28.44
CA GLY A 810 14.86 -7.58 -28.34
C GLY A 810 15.34 -7.81 -26.91
N GLY A 811 16.15 -6.90 -26.36
CA GLY A 811 16.48 -6.93 -24.93
C GLY A 811 15.23 -6.96 -24.03
N THR A 812 15.27 -7.70 -22.92
CA THR A 812 14.06 -7.98 -22.09
C THR A 812 14.36 -8.01 -20.60
N TRP A 813 15.32 -8.84 -20.18
CA TRP A 813 15.53 -9.15 -18.78
C TRP A 813 16.38 -8.09 -18.08
N VAL A 814 16.04 -7.84 -16.82
CA VAL A 814 16.66 -6.81 -15.98
C VAL A 814 16.78 -7.30 -14.53
N HIS A 815 17.87 -6.99 -13.84
CA HIS A 815 18.11 -7.48 -12.47
C HIS A 815 18.76 -6.43 -11.57
N TRP A 816 18.67 -6.55 -10.24
CA TRP A 816 19.33 -5.60 -9.32
C TRP A 816 20.86 -5.69 -9.31
N PHE A 817 21.44 -6.74 -9.90
CA PHE A 817 22.89 -6.82 -10.16
C PHE A 817 23.32 -5.97 -11.36
N GLN A 818 22.38 -5.38 -12.11
CA GLN A 818 22.60 -4.43 -13.21
C GLN A 818 22.36 -3.01 -12.66
N PRO A 819 23.40 -2.34 -12.13
CA PRO A 819 23.22 -1.19 -11.24
C PRO A 819 22.67 0.05 -11.95
N HIS A 820 22.97 0.25 -13.24
CA HIS A 820 22.51 1.40 -14.00
C HIS A 820 21.03 1.27 -14.34
N THR A 821 20.62 0.08 -14.79
CA THR A 821 19.22 -0.27 -15.06
C THR A 821 18.39 -0.18 -13.79
N TYR A 822 18.86 -0.79 -12.70
CA TYR A 822 18.14 -0.78 -11.42
C TYR A 822 18.06 0.62 -10.80
N ARG A 823 19.08 1.49 -11.00
CA ARG A 823 19.03 2.91 -10.63
C ARG A 823 17.89 3.64 -11.36
N GLU A 824 17.70 3.41 -12.64
CA GLU A 824 16.65 4.05 -13.42
C GLU A 824 15.25 3.48 -13.09
N LEU A 825 15.12 2.17 -12.86
CA LEU A 825 13.89 1.58 -12.32
C LEU A 825 13.53 2.19 -10.94
N SER A 826 14.53 2.39 -10.07
CA SER A 826 14.35 3.10 -8.81
C SER A 826 13.96 4.56 -9.00
N ARG A 827 14.52 5.27 -10.00
CA ARG A 827 14.23 6.68 -10.28
C ARG A 827 12.77 6.89 -10.69
N TYR A 828 12.23 6.00 -11.53
CA TYR A 828 10.87 6.13 -12.05
C TYR A 828 9.80 5.42 -11.19
N GLY A 829 10.16 4.89 -10.01
CA GLY A 829 9.22 4.22 -9.11
C GLY A 829 8.76 2.84 -9.60
N MET A 830 9.60 2.14 -10.37
CA MET A 830 9.27 0.90 -11.09
C MET A 830 9.92 -0.35 -10.47
N LYS A 831 10.26 -0.33 -9.18
CA LYS A 831 10.87 -1.49 -8.49
C LYS A 831 9.94 -2.69 -8.43
N ASP A 832 8.64 -2.42 -8.24
CA ASP A 832 7.59 -3.42 -8.08
C ASP A 832 6.95 -3.82 -9.43
N GLU A 833 7.51 -3.35 -10.54
CA GLU A 833 7.08 -3.70 -11.91
C GLU A 833 7.82 -4.94 -12.47
N LEU A 834 8.66 -5.60 -11.66
CA LEU A 834 9.35 -6.84 -12.06
C LEU A 834 8.38 -8.04 -12.07
N VAL A 835 8.42 -8.81 -13.15
CA VAL A 835 7.61 -10.02 -13.36
C VAL A 835 8.53 -11.19 -13.63
N HIS A 836 8.28 -12.30 -12.96
CA HIS A 836 9.01 -13.54 -13.15
C HIS A 836 8.58 -14.22 -14.48
N SER A 837 9.55 -14.52 -15.34
CA SER A 837 9.33 -15.16 -16.64
C SER A 837 8.85 -16.61 -16.49
N GLN A 838 9.34 -17.37 -15.52
CA GLN A 838 8.95 -18.77 -15.32
C GLN A 838 7.84 -18.91 -14.26
N ASP A 839 6.98 -19.92 -14.39
CA ASP A 839 5.99 -20.33 -13.37
C ASP A 839 5.97 -21.86 -13.36
N TYR A 840 6.51 -22.46 -12.29
CA TYR A 840 6.66 -23.91 -12.14
C TYR A 840 5.44 -24.62 -11.50
N THR A 841 4.27 -23.97 -11.47
CA THR A 841 3.06 -24.49 -10.77
C THR A 841 2.11 -25.35 -11.62
N LYS A 842 2.35 -25.51 -12.93
CA LYS A 842 1.45 -26.26 -13.84
C LYS A 842 1.88 -27.71 -14.02
N LYS A 843 1.05 -28.52 -14.69
CA LYS A 843 1.28 -29.97 -14.81
C LYS A 843 2.47 -30.33 -15.71
N LYS A 844 2.78 -29.55 -16.75
CA LYS A 844 3.95 -29.81 -17.63
C LYS A 844 5.21 -29.11 -17.09
N ASN A 845 5.55 -29.43 -15.84
CA ASN A 845 6.70 -28.92 -15.11
C ASN A 845 7.93 -29.81 -15.38
N TYR A 846 8.51 -29.68 -16.57
CA TYR A 846 9.68 -30.44 -17.01
C TYR A 846 10.48 -29.68 -18.05
N PHE A 847 11.77 -30.03 -18.13
CA PHE A 847 12.72 -29.55 -19.12
C PHE A 847 12.93 -30.61 -20.22
N THR A 848 12.77 -30.21 -21.48
CA THR A 848 13.02 -31.08 -22.65
C THR A 848 14.45 -30.88 -23.17
N PHE A 849 15.26 -31.93 -23.12
CA PHE A 849 16.63 -31.92 -23.65
C PHE A 849 16.74 -32.84 -24.85
N VAL A 850 17.04 -32.27 -26.02
CA VAL A 850 17.22 -33.00 -27.29
C VAL A 850 18.67 -32.84 -27.75
N THR A 851 19.35 -33.97 -27.92
CA THR A 851 20.70 -34.05 -28.46
C THR A 851 20.76 -34.95 -29.68
N GLU A 852 21.92 -35.07 -30.32
CA GLU A 852 22.19 -36.07 -31.36
C GLU A 852 21.93 -37.53 -30.88
N TYR A 853 21.94 -37.78 -29.57
CA TYR A 853 21.64 -39.08 -28.97
C TYR A 853 20.15 -39.30 -28.66
N GLY A 854 19.28 -38.31 -28.90
CA GLY A 854 17.83 -38.40 -28.74
C GLY A 854 17.22 -37.34 -27.82
N ARG A 855 15.88 -37.44 -27.63
CA ARG A 855 15.09 -36.58 -26.73
C ARG A 855 14.90 -37.26 -25.38
N ARG A 856 15.08 -36.52 -24.29
CA ARG A 856 14.64 -36.88 -22.94
C ARG A 856 14.00 -35.68 -22.24
N ASN A 857 13.06 -35.95 -21.33
CA ASN A 857 12.53 -34.94 -20.42
C ASN A 857 13.13 -35.19 -19.02
N MET A 858 13.45 -34.13 -18.29
CA MET A 858 14.01 -34.14 -16.93
C MET A 858 13.30 -33.11 -16.05
N SER A 859 13.46 -33.19 -14.74
CA SER A 859 13.00 -32.15 -13.81
C SER A 859 13.88 -30.89 -13.91
N HIS A 860 13.35 -29.75 -13.45
CA HIS A 860 14.12 -28.51 -13.35
C HIS A 860 15.18 -28.52 -12.23
N GLU A 861 15.25 -29.57 -11.40
CA GLU A 861 16.39 -29.82 -10.49
C GLU A 861 17.53 -30.49 -11.27
N GLU A 862 17.24 -31.58 -11.98
CA GLU A 862 18.21 -32.27 -12.85
C GLU A 862 18.77 -31.34 -13.95
N GLU A 863 17.94 -30.42 -14.46
CA GLU A 863 18.39 -29.31 -15.33
C GLU A 863 19.44 -28.46 -14.62
N ARG A 864 19.11 -27.84 -13.48
CA ARG A 864 20.03 -26.96 -12.74
C ARG A 864 21.33 -27.69 -12.33
N GLU A 865 21.23 -28.93 -11.88
CA GLU A 865 22.39 -29.77 -11.56
C GLU A 865 23.26 -30.10 -12.79
N LEU A 866 22.68 -30.35 -13.96
CA LEU A 866 23.43 -30.61 -15.19
C LEU A 866 24.12 -29.35 -15.70
N PHE A 867 23.35 -28.28 -15.90
CA PHE A 867 23.84 -27.03 -16.49
C PHE A 867 24.79 -26.29 -15.54
N GLY A 868 24.48 -26.24 -14.24
CA GLY A 868 25.35 -25.63 -13.23
C GLY A 868 26.74 -26.28 -13.19
N ARG A 869 26.81 -27.60 -13.03
CA ARG A 869 28.11 -28.33 -13.02
C ARG A 869 28.87 -28.18 -14.34
N ALA A 870 28.17 -28.14 -15.48
CA ALA A 870 28.80 -27.98 -16.78
C ALA A 870 29.41 -26.57 -16.96
N ILE A 871 28.64 -25.52 -16.62
CA ILE A 871 29.12 -24.13 -16.67
C ILE A 871 30.23 -23.88 -15.65
N GLU A 872 30.14 -24.44 -14.44
CA GLU A 872 31.22 -24.33 -13.45
C GLU A 872 32.53 -24.92 -13.98
N LYS A 873 32.54 -26.11 -14.59
CA LYS A 873 33.73 -26.66 -15.26
C LYS A 873 34.24 -25.76 -16.39
N PHE A 874 33.33 -25.18 -17.17
CA PHE A 874 33.67 -24.27 -18.27
C PHE A 874 34.40 -23.00 -17.78
N VAL A 875 33.90 -22.34 -16.75
CA VAL A 875 34.47 -21.08 -16.22
C VAL A 875 35.63 -21.28 -15.24
N ASN A 876 35.85 -22.49 -14.71
CA ASN A 876 36.89 -22.76 -13.70
C ASN A 876 38.31 -22.85 -14.31
N VAL A 877 38.83 -21.72 -14.79
CA VAL A 877 40.16 -21.61 -15.40
C VAL A 877 41.30 -21.42 -14.40
N ASP A 878 40.98 -20.98 -13.18
CA ASP A 878 41.92 -20.60 -12.12
C ASP A 878 41.77 -21.47 -10.85
N GLY A 879 40.95 -22.52 -10.90
CA GLY A 879 40.60 -23.34 -9.74
C GLY A 879 39.63 -22.68 -8.74
N ASN A 880 39.15 -21.46 -9.04
CA ASN A 880 38.31 -20.64 -8.16
C ASN A 880 37.15 -19.96 -8.94
N LEU A 881 36.62 -20.62 -9.97
CA LEU A 881 35.49 -20.13 -10.79
C LEU A 881 35.73 -18.73 -11.41
N ALA A 882 36.98 -18.44 -11.82
CA ALA A 882 37.47 -17.17 -12.35
C ALA A 882 37.53 -16.00 -11.34
N LYS A 883 37.27 -16.22 -10.04
CA LYS A 883 37.32 -15.18 -9.00
C LYS A 883 38.71 -14.63 -8.75
N THR A 884 39.76 -15.42 -9.00
CA THR A 884 41.16 -15.00 -8.78
C THR A 884 41.63 -14.08 -9.91
N ILE A 885 41.24 -14.39 -11.16
CA ILE A 885 41.62 -13.58 -12.32
C ILE A 885 40.74 -12.34 -12.50
N MET A 886 39.43 -12.43 -12.26
CA MET A 886 38.48 -11.33 -12.51
C MET A 886 37.75 -10.80 -11.25
N PRO A 887 38.45 -10.49 -10.13
CA PRO A 887 37.79 -10.11 -8.86
C PRO A 887 37.03 -8.77 -8.93
N LEU A 888 37.26 -7.95 -9.96
CA LEU A 888 36.67 -6.61 -10.13
C LEU A 888 36.07 -6.46 -11.54
N PRO A 889 34.93 -7.11 -11.86
CA PRO A 889 34.41 -7.21 -13.24
C PRO A 889 33.89 -5.89 -13.84
N TYR A 890 33.79 -4.83 -13.04
CA TYR A 890 33.43 -3.47 -13.50
C TYR A 890 34.64 -2.58 -13.77
N LYS A 891 35.87 -3.08 -13.59
CA LYS A 891 37.09 -2.33 -13.87
C LYS A 891 37.45 -2.48 -15.34
N GLY A 892 37.31 -1.43 -16.14
CA GLY A 892 37.52 -1.42 -17.59
C GLY A 892 38.92 -1.74 -18.12
N GLN A 893 39.86 -2.08 -17.23
CA GLN A 893 41.23 -2.45 -17.55
C GLN A 893 41.51 -3.81 -16.94
N TRP A 894 41.52 -4.83 -17.79
CA TRP A 894 41.86 -6.20 -17.42
C TRP A 894 43.32 -6.33 -17.00
N SER A 895 43.57 -7.23 -16.04
CA SER A 895 44.93 -7.59 -15.66
C SER A 895 45.56 -8.48 -16.73
N LYS A 896 46.89 -8.66 -16.67
CA LYS A 896 47.61 -9.47 -17.66
C LYS A 896 47.07 -10.91 -17.72
N GLU A 897 46.73 -11.45 -16.56
CA GLU A 897 46.22 -12.81 -16.35
C GLU A 897 44.86 -13.02 -17.02
N VAL A 898 43.96 -12.02 -16.96
CA VAL A 898 42.68 -12.06 -17.69
C VAL A 898 42.89 -12.04 -19.21
N LEU A 899 43.90 -11.29 -19.67
CA LEU A 899 44.18 -11.15 -21.10
C LEU A 899 44.79 -12.41 -21.73
N GLU A 900 45.26 -13.39 -20.94
CA GLU A 900 45.68 -14.70 -21.45
C GLU A 900 44.51 -15.45 -22.12
N TYR A 901 43.27 -15.19 -21.68
CA TYR A 901 42.05 -15.75 -22.25
C TYR A 901 41.46 -14.93 -23.41
N ALA A 902 42.01 -13.76 -23.73
CA ALA A 902 41.40 -12.83 -24.68
C ALA A 902 41.32 -13.38 -26.11
N ASN A 903 42.28 -14.21 -26.52
CA ASN A 903 42.31 -14.86 -27.84
C ASN A 903 41.66 -16.25 -27.85
N MET A 904 41.00 -16.66 -26.76
CA MET A 904 40.39 -17.98 -26.63
C MET A 904 38.95 -17.96 -27.14
N SER A 905 38.61 -18.86 -28.06
CA SER A 905 37.23 -19.14 -28.47
C SER A 905 36.52 -20.06 -27.48
N VAL A 906 35.20 -20.17 -27.62
CA VAL A 906 34.40 -21.16 -26.89
C VAL A 906 34.83 -22.58 -27.26
N ALA A 907 35.19 -22.83 -28.53
CA ALA A 907 35.73 -24.11 -28.98
C ALA A 907 37.06 -24.46 -28.28
N ASP A 908 38.02 -23.52 -28.22
CA ASP A 908 39.31 -23.72 -27.55
C ASP A 908 39.12 -24.08 -26.08
N ARG A 909 38.18 -23.41 -25.39
CA ARG A 909 37.92 -23.69 -23.98
C ARG A 909 37.23 -25.05 -23.77
N ILE A 910 36.31 -25.44 -24.65
CA ILE A 910 35.67 -26.77 -24.61
C ILE A 910 36.71 -27.88 -24.81
N GLU A 911 37.66 -27.70 -25.72
CA GLU A 911 38.71 -28.68 -25.97
C GLU A 911 39.63 -28.86 -24.74
N GLN A 912 40.06 -27.76 -24.10
CA GLN A 912 40.85 -27.82 -22.86
C GLN A 912 40.20 -28.65 -21.74
N ILE A 913 38.87 -28.63 -21.64
CA ILE A 913 38.13 -29.35 -20.59
C ILE A 913 37.55 -30.68 -21.08
N ARG A 914 37.66 -31.03 -22.38
CA ARG A 914 37.04 -32.22 -22.99
C ARG A 914 37.23 -33.51 -22.17
N PRO A 915 38.41 -33.83 -21.59
CA PRO A 915 38.59 -35.03 -20.77
C PRO A 915 37.80 -35.05 -19.44
N SER A 916 37.24 -33.93 -19.02
CA SER A 916 36.56 -33.72 -17.73
C SER A 916 35.04 -33.50 -17.83
N ILE A 917 34.49 -33.43 -19.04
CA ILE A 917 33.06 -33.20 -19.30
C ILE A 917 32.43 -34.32 -20.14
N SER A 918 31.20 -34.71 -19.80
CA SER A 918 30.41 -35.64 -20.62
C SER A 918 29.95 -35.00 -21.94
N GLU A 919 29.27 -35.77 -22.80
CA GLU A 919 28.60 -35.20 -23.97
C GLU A 919 27.38 -34.35 -23.60
N ASP A 920 26.63 -34.73 -22.55
CA ASP A 920 25.52 -33.91 -22.04
C ASP A 920 26.03 -32.58 -21.45
N GLU A 921 27.14 -32.61 -20.72
CA GLU A 921 27.77 -31.39 -20.19
C GLU A 921 28.33 -30.53 -21.32
N ARG A 922 28.89 -31.12 -22.40
CA ARG A 922 29.27 -30.38 -23.61
C ARG A 922 28.06 -29.68 -24.23
N HIS A 923 26.98 -30.42 -24.51
CA HIS A 923 25.76 -29.86 -25.09
C HIS A 923 25.12 -28.80 -24.19
N ALA A 924 25.19 -28.95 -22.87
CA ALA A 924 24.73 -27.96 -21.91
C ALA A 924 25.53 -26.64 -21.98
N ILE A 925 26.87 -26.73 -22.02
CA ILE A 925 27.77 -25.58 -22.21
C ILE A 925 27.50 -24.91 -23.55
N GLU A 926 27.53 -25.68 -24.65
CA GLU A 926 27.37 -25.15 -26.01
C GLU A 926 26.03 -24.45 -26.18
N ALA A 927 24.93 -25.02 -25.68
CA ALA A 927 23.63 -24.40 -25.77
C ALA A 927 23.55 -23.06 -24.99
N ILE A 928 23.91 -23.01 -23.71
CA ILE A 928 23.86 -21.75 -22.94
C ILE A 928 24.81 -20.69 -23.53
N VAL A 929 26.05 -21.07 -23.83
CA VAL A 929 27.06 -20.12 -24.30
C VAL A 929 26.72 -19.57 -25.68
N LEU A 930 26.19 -20.40 -26.60
CA LEU A 930 25.81 -19.93 -27.94
C LEU A 930 24.49 -19.16 -27.99
N VAL A 931 23.57 -19.33 -27.04
CA VAL A 931 22.47 -18.35 -26.86
C VAL A 931 23.05 -17.00 -26.42
N CYS A 932 23.95 -17.00 -25.44
CA CYS A 932 24.55 -15.76 -24.94
C CYS A 932 25.37 -15.04 -26.01
N SER A 933 26.13 -15.78 -26.83
CA SER A 933 26.96 -15.19 -27.88
C SER A 933 26.25 -14.94 -29.20
N GLY A 934 25.17 -15.67 -29.50
CA GLY A 934 24.48 -15.68 -30.80
C GLY A 934 25.35 -16.09 -31.99
N GLY A 935 26.57 -16.55 -31.76
CA GLY A 935 27.59 -16.83 -32.77
C GLY A 935 27.80 -18.34 -33.02
N THR A 936 29.04 -18.71 -33.33
CA THR A 936 29.52 -20.10 -33.42
C THR A 936 30.55 -20.37 -32.33
N ARG A 937 30.90 -21.65 -32.11
CA ARG A 937 31.90 -22.04 -31.10
C ARG A 937 33.27 -21.43 -31.37
N ASP A 938 33.66 -21.35 -32.64
CA ASP A 938 34.97 -20.86 -33.09
C ASP A 938 35.07 -19.33 -33.06
N ASN A 939 33.96 -18.63 -33.33
CA ASN A 939 33.95 -17.18 -33.47
C ASN A 939 33.56 -16.42 -32.19
N SER A 940 33.03 -17.10 -31.17
CA SER A 940 32.61 -16.49 -29.91
C SER A 940 33.79 -16.37 -28.93
N SER A 941 34.06 -15.17 -28.42
CA SER A 941 35.06 -14.96 -27.36
C SER A 941 34.62 -15.65 -26.05
N PHE A 942 35.51 -16.45 -25.46
CA PHE A 942 35.32 -17.01 -24.13
C PHE A 942 35.43 -15.94 -23.01
N LEU A 943 36.27 -14.90 -23.22
CA LEU A 943 36.44 -13.80 -22.27
C LEU A 943 35.13 -13.02 -22.02
N ASP A 944 34.28 -12.87 -23.04
CA ASP A 944 32.96 -12.24 -22.86
C ASP A 944 32.05 -13.08 -21.94
N PHE A 945 32.14 -14.42 -21.99
CA PHE A 945 31.39 -15.29 -21.08
C PHE A 945 31.90 -15.18 -19.64
N LEU A 946 33.23 -15.18 -19.44
CA LEU A 946 33.83 -14.95 -18.12
C LEU A 946 33.41 -13.61 -17.52
N ARG A 947 33.30 -12.56 -18.35
CA ARG A 947 32.82 -11.23 -17.93
C ARG A 947 31.37 -11.28 -17.45
N TRP A 948 30.46 -11.92 -18.19
CA TRP A 948 29.05 -12.08 -17.77
C TRP A 948 28.95 -12.91 -16.48
N TRP A 949 29.70 -14.01 -16.39
CA TRP A 949 29.77 -14.87 -15.21
C TRP A 949 30.22 -14.11 -13.96
N ALA A 950 31.26 -13.28 -14.08
CA ALA A 950 31.74 -12.44 -13.00
C ALA A 950 30.76 -11.30 -12.65
N ALA A 951 30.05 -10.73 -13.64
CA ALA A 951 28.97 -9.77 -13.43
C ALA A 951 27.83 -10.35 -12.57
N ALA A 952 27.52 -11.63 -12.78
CA ALA A 952 26.56 -12.42 -12.01
C ALA A 952 27.09 -12.94 -10.67
N GLY A 953 28.25 -12.47 -10.18
CA GLY A 953 28.78 -12.87 -8.88
C GLY A 953 29.32 -14.30 -8.83
N PHE A 954 29.69 -14.87 -9.98
CA PHE A 954 30.31 -16.20 -10.10
C PHE A 954 29.43 -17.34 -9.55
N ASN A 955 28.14 -17.32 -9.89
CA ASN A 955 27.17 -18.33 -9.49
C ASN A 955 26.17 -18.58 -10.63
N PHE A 956 25.81 -19.85 -10.87
CA PHE A 956 24.96 -20.25 -11.99
C PHE A 956 23.50 -19.78 -11.85
N GLU A 957 22.91 -19.91 -10.67
CA GLU A 957 21.53 -19.46 -10.43
C GLU A 957 21.42 -17.93 -10.62
N ILE A 958 22.35 -17.17 -10.04
CA ILE A 958 22.38 -15.70 -10.20
C ILE A 958 22.65 -15.31 -11.67
N PHE A 959 23.47 -16.08 -12.39
CA PHE A 959 23.67 -15.88 -13.83
C PHE A 959 22.34 -16.04 -14.58
N MET A 960 21.60 -17.12 -14.34
CA MET A 960 20.27 -17.32 -14.94
C MET A 960 19.29 -16.20 -14.54
N ASP A 961 19.24 -15.81 -13.25
CA ASP A 961 18.42 -14.69 -12.76
C ASP A 961 18.67 -13.39 -13.54
N THR A 962 19.95 -13.09 -13.81
CA THR A 962 20.35 -11.85 -14.50
C THR A 962 20.06 -11.83 -16.01
N VAL A 963 19.94 -12.99 -16.65
CA VAL A 963 19.81 -13.08 -18.13
C VAL A 963 18.43 -13.48 -18.64
N ILE A 964 17.62 -14.22 -17.86
CA ILE A 964 16.34 -14.78 -18.36
C ILE A 964 15.15 -14.80 -17.39
N VAL A 965 15.29 -14.33 -16.13
CA VAL A 965 14.23 -14.50 -15.12
C VAL A 965 13.31 -13.30 -14.96
N PHE A 966 13.82 -12.08 -14.79
CA PHE A 966 12.98 -10.91 -14.45
C PHE A 966 12.78 -9.97 -15.64
N LYS A 967 11.52 -9.71 -16.02
CA LYS A 967 11.12 -8.77 -17.07
C LYS A 967 10.17 -7.69 -16.53
N LEU A 968 9.85 -6.68 -17.33
CA LEU A 968 9.03 -5.53 -16.89
C LEU A 968 7.54 -5.70 -17.23
N LYS A 969 6.66 -5.53 -16.24
CA LYS A 969 5.18 -5.54 -16.41
C LYS A 969 4.69 -4.48 -17.40
N CYS A 970 5.32 -3.30 -17.43
CA CYS A 970 5.05 -2.25 -18.41
C CYS A 970 5.61 -2.55 -19.81
N GLY A 971 6.50 -3.54 -19.94
CA GLY A 971 7.33 -3.77 -21.12
C GLY A 971 8.48 -2.76 -21.26
N GLN A 972 9.56 -3.16 -21.93
CA GLN A 972 10.70 -2.30 -22.25
C GLN A 972 10.31 -1.00 -22.97
N SER A 973 9.36 -1.01 -23.91
CA SER A 973 8.87 0.25 -24.53
C SER A 973 8.32 1.22 -23.47
N GLY A 974 7.59 0.72 -22.46
CA GLY A 974 7.04 1.55 -21.39
C GLY A 974 8.10 2.15 -20.47
N PHE A 975 9.23 1.47 -20.29
CA PHE A 975 10.39 1.97 -19.56
C PHE A 975 11.18 3.00 -20.38
N ALA A 976 11.45 2.73 -21.66
CA ALA A 976 12.06 3.69 -22.59
C ALA A 976 11.28 5.00 -22.69
N THR A 977 9.94 4.95 -22.70
CA THR A 977 9.07 6.14 -22.69
C THR A 977 9.31 7.05 -21.49
N LYS A 978 9.73 6.53 -20.32
CA LYS A 978 10.03 7.36 -19.14
C LYS A 978 11.20 8.31 -19.36
N PHE A 979 12.29 7.82 -19.97
CA PHE A 979 13.44 8.66 -20.32
C PHE A 979 13.07 9.73 -21.33
N PHE A 980 12.31 9.36 -22.38
CA PHE A 980 11.86 10.28 -23.41
C PHE A 980 10.93 11.37 -22.84
N GLN A 981 9.95 11.00 -22.00
CA GLN A 981 9.03 11.93 -21.35
C GLN A 981 9.74 12.86 -20.35
N GLU A 982 10.69 12.34 -19.55
CA GLU A 982 11.49 13.18 -18.63
C GLU A 982 12.34 14.19 -19.41
N ALA A 983 12.98 13.77 -20.51
CA ALA A 983 13.74 14.66 -21.38
C ALA A 983 12.83 15.72 -22.06
N LEU A 984 11.68 15.31 -22.60
CA LEU A 984 10.71 16.20 -23.25
C LEU A 984 10.13 17.23 -22.28
N GLY A 985 9.81 16.82 -21.05
CA GLY A 985 9.27 17.69 -20.00
C GLY A 985 10.18 18.84 -19.57
N THR A 986 11.47 18.82 -19.95
CA THR A 986 12.40 19.94 -19.72
C THR A 986 12.17 21.13 -20.65
N GLY A 987 11.48 20.95 -21.78
CA GLY A 987 11.43 21.93 -22.86
C GLY A 987 12.79 22.20 -23.54
N LYS A 988 13.80 21.33 -23.32
CA LYS A 988 15.14 21.40 -23.94
C LYS A 988 15.43 20.29 -24.94
N LEU A 989 14.53 19.31 -25.06
CA LEU A 989 14.61 18.25 -26.06
C LEU A 989 13.90 18.66 -27.35
N SER A 990 14.62 18.58 -28.46
CA SER A 990 14.08 18.48 -29.82
C SER A 990 14.36 17.08 -30.36
N TYR A 991 13.57 16.60 -31.31
CA TYR A 991 13.74 15.26 -31.88
C TYR A 991 13.25 15.15 -33.32
N SER A 992 13.84 14.22 -34.08
CA SER A 992 13.39 13.83 -35.41
C SER A 992 13.56 12.33 -35.62
N PHE A 993 12.45 11.61 -35.79
CA PHE A 993 12.36 10.19 -36.13
C PHE A 993 12.25 10.01 -37.65
N ASN A 994 12.44 8.79 -38.15
CA ASN A 994 12.54 8.49 -39.60
C ASN A 994 13.69 9.27 -40.28
N THR A 995 14.70 9.67 -39.51
CA THR A 995 15.73 10.64 -39.87
C THR A 995 17.10 9.96 -39.79
N VAL A 996 17.45 9.23 -40.86
CA VAL A 996 18.70 8.46 -40.94
C VAL A 996 19.89 9.39 -41.11
N VAL A 997 20.87 9.34 -40.20
CA VAL A 997 22.12 10.08 -40.31
C VAL A 997 23.06 9.40 -41.32
N SER A 998 23.60 10.18 -42.27
CA SER A 998 24.49 9.70 -43.34
C SER A 998 25.93 10.20 -43.19
N GLU A 999 26.14 11.35 -42.55
CA GLU A 999 27.45 11.97 -42.37
C GLU A 999 27.54 12.78 -41.07
N VAL A 1000 28.69 12.71 -40.41
CA VAL A 1000 29.07 13.51 -39.24
C VAL A 1000 30.41 14.18 -39.54
N GLU A 1001 30.38 15.49 -39.74
CA GLU A 1001 31.53 16.32 -40.14
C GLU A 1001 31.90 17.28 -38.99
N SER A 1002 33.04 17.03 -38.36
CA SER A 1002 33.69 17.95 -37.41
C SER A 1002 34.74 18.77 -38.14
N ARG A 1003 34.46 20.06 -38.34
CA ARG A 1003 35.41 21.01 -38.93
C ARG A 1003 36.19 21.77 -37.86
N ASN A 1004 37.25 22.44 -38.29
CA ASN A 1004 38.04 23.34 -37.43
C ASN A 1004 37.40 24.74 -37.30
N ASP A 1005 36.30 25.04 -37.98
CA ASP A 1005 35.56 26.30 -37.82
C ASP A 1005 34.58 26.22 -36.63
N ASN A 1006 34.63 27.23 -35.76
CA ASN A 1006 33.68 27.50 -34.67
C ASN A 1006 33.44 26.38 -33.63
N ASN A 1007 34.22 25.29 -33.63
CA ASN A 1007 34.05 24.14 -32.72
C ASN A 1007 32.65 23.50 -32.81
N LEU A 1008 32.11 23.43 -34.04
CA LEU A 1008 30.81 22.81 -34.33
C LEU A 1008 30.99 21.50 -35.09
N VAL A 1009 30.01 20.61 -34.90
CA VAL A 1009 29.84 19.40 -35.69
C VAL A 1009 28.59 19.55 -36.53
N HIS A 1010 28.74 19.32 -37.83
CA HIS A 1010 27.63 19.28 -38.78
C HIS A 1010 27.21 17.82 -38.99
N VAL A 1011 25.92 17.56 -38.87
CA VAL A 1011 25.34 16.23 -39.09
C VAL A 1011 24.40 16.31 -40.28
N ARG A 1012 24.63 15.46 -41.28
CA ARG A 1012 23.79 15.35 -42.48
C ARG A 1012 22.99 14.07 -42.42
N THR A 1013 21.75 14.13 -42.87
CA THR A 1013 20.85 13.00 -43.00
C THR A 1013 20.86 12.42 -44.42
N SER A 1014 20.22 11.29 -44.65
CA SER A 1014 20.11 10.65 -45.97
C SER A 1014 19.24 11.45 -46.95
N ASP A 1015 18.22 12.16 -46.47
CA ASP A 1015 17.37 13.08 -47.23
C ASP A 1015 18.00 14.47 -47.44
N GLY A 1016 19.21 14.70 -46.91
CA GLY A 1016 20.02 15.89 -47.16
C GLY A 1016 19.78 17.07 -46.20
N LEU A 1017 18.92 16.92 -45.18
CA LEU A 1017 18.85 17.87 -44.08
C LEU A 1017 20.20 17.98 -43.37
N LYS A 1018 20.42 19.14 -42.76
CA LYS A 1018 21.67 19.48 -42.05
C LYS A 1018 21.32 20.06 -40.69
N PHE A 1019 21.93 19.51 -39.65
CA PHE A 1019 21.85 19.98 -38.28
C PHE A 1019 23.26 20.32 -37.78
N SER A 1020 23.37 21.20 -36.80
CA SER A 1020 24.68 21.56 -36.22
C SER A 1020 24.62 21.53 -34.70
N ALA A 1021 25.68 21.05 -34.06
CA ALA A 1021 25.76 21.02 -32.59
C ALA A 1021 27.19 21.28 -32.09
N ARG A 1022 27.32 21.74 -30.84
CA ARG A 1022 28.64 21.90 -30.19
C ARG A 1022 29.28 20.55 -29.86
N ARG A 1023 28.47 19.53 -29.52
CA ARG A 1023 28.91 18.15 -29.30
C ARG A 1023 27.96 17.16 -29.96
N VAL A 1024 28.51 16.05 -30.45
CA VAL A 1024 27.72 14.92 -30.94
C VAL A 1024 28.00 13.70 -30.06
N ILE A 1025 26.94 13.02 -29.63
CA ILE A 1025 27.02 11.70 -29.00
C ILE A 1025 26.51 10.70 -30.04
N SER A 1026 27.44 9.98 -30.66
CA SER A 1026 27.12 8.89 -31.59
C SER A 1026 26.79 7.63 -30.79
N THR A 1027 25.55 7.16 -30.89
CA THR A 1027 25.12 5.87 -30.29
C THR A 1027 24.88 4.77 -31.32
N VAL A 1028 25.35 4.97 -32.54
CA VAL A 1028 25.29 4.00 -33.65
C VAL A 1028 25.95 2.67 -33.24
N PRO A 1029 25.27 1.50 -33.35
CA PRO A 1029 25.85 0.19 -33.03
C PRO A 1029 27.08 -0.15 -33.86
N LEU A 1030 27.96 -1.00 -33.31
CA LEU A 1030 29.24 -1.38 -33.92
C LEU A 1030 29.08 -1.90 -35.35
N ASN A 1031 28.10 -2.79 -35.59
CA ASN A 1031 27.92 -3.47 -36.87
C ASN A 1031 27.44 -2.55 -38.00
N VAL A 1032 26.91 -1.37 -37.67
CA VAL A 1032 26.41 -0.36 -38.63
C VAL A 1032 27.15 0.98 -38.55
N LEU A 1033 28.19 1.07 -37.71
CA LEU A 1033 28.99 2.29 -37.51
C LEU A 1033 29.66 2.78 -38.80
N ASN A 1034 30.00 1.86 -39.71
CA ASN A 1034 30.58 2.16 -41.03
C ASN A 1034 29.58 2.72 -42.05
N LYS A 1035 28.26 2.66 -41.80
CA LYS A 1035 27.24 3.29 -42.67
C LYS A 1035 27.21 4.81 -42.54
N VAL A 1036 27.71 5.36 -41.42
CA VAL A 1036 27.83 6.81 -41.21
C VAL A 1036 29.23 7.25 -41.62
N ARG A 1037 29.30 8.24 -42.53
CA ARG A 1037 30.57 8.84 -42.94
C ARG A 1037 31.06 9.81 -41.86
N PHE A 1038 32.27 9.61 -41.36
CA PHE A 1038 32.91 10.55 -40.43
C PHE A 1038 34.01 11.36 -41.12
N THR A 1039 34.01 12.67 -40.88
CA THR A 1039 35.05 13.60 -41.32
C THR A 1039 35.52 14.41 -40.11
N PRO A 1040 36.79 14.31 -39.66
CA PRO A 1040 37.85 13.42 -40.17
C PRO A 1040 37.45 11.93 -40.02
N PRO A 1041 38.09 11.03 -40.80
CA PRO A 1041 37.83 9.60 -40.74
C PRO A 1041 37.88 9.02 -39.32
N LEU A 1042 37.13 7.94 -39.11
CA LEU A 1042 37.21 7.17 -37.86
C LEU A 1042 38.64 6.67 -37.62
N ASP A 1043 38.99 6.48 -36.35
CA ASP A 1043 40.22 5.79 -35.96
C ASP A 1043 40.31 4.44 -36.73
N PRO A 1044 41.47 4.06 -37.31
CA PRO A 1044 41.59 2.82 -38.08
C PRO A 1044 41.08 1.59 -37.33
N ALA A 1045 41.29 1.53 -36.02
CA ALA A 1045 40.82 0.41 -35.19
C ALA A 1045 39.29 0.39 -35.06
N LYS A 1046 38.61 1.55 -34.97
CA LYS A 1046 37.13 1.61 -35.05
C LYS A 1046 36.63 1.13 -36.41
N THR A 1047 37.28 1.57 -37.48
CA THR A 1047 36.90 1.23 -38.87
C THR A 1047 37.05 -0.25 -39.13
N GLU A 1048 38.16 -0.85 -38.67
CA GLU A 1048 38.39 -2.30 -38.76
C GLU A 1048 37.36 -3.07 -37.93
N ALA A 1049 37.10 -2.67 -36.68
CA ALA A 1049 36.11 -3.32 -35.81
C ALA A 1049 34.69 -3.29 -36.40
N ALA A 1050 34.25 -2.14 -36.93
CA ALA A 1050 32.94 -1.99 -37.58
C ALA A 1050 32.82 -2.81 -38.89
N THR A 1051 33.94 -3.01 -39.59
CA THR A 1051 33.99 -3.87 -40.79
C THR A 1051 33.96 -5.35 -40.43
N LEU A 1052 34.66 -5.74 -39.36
CA LEU A 1052 34.77 -7.12 -38.86
C LEU A 1052 33.47 -7.62 -38.20
N LYS A 1053 32.73 -6.69 -37.57
CA LYS A 1053 31.48 -6.91 -36.82
C LYS A 1053 31.61 -7.84 -35.61
N HIS A 1054 30.72 -7.65 -34.64
CA HIS A 1054 30.49 -8.58 -33.55
C HIS A 1054 29.73 -9.82 -34.05
N VAL A 1055 29.84 -10.96 -33.34
CA VAL A 1055 29.34 -12.26 -33.86
C VAL A 1055 27.89 -12.57 -33.58
N ASN A 1056 27.26 -11.82 -32.67
CA ASN A 1056 25.91 -12.16 -32.24
C ASN A 1056 24.84 -11.88 -33.31
N LEU A 1057 24.37 -12.97 -33.92
CA LEU A 1057 23.26 -13.01 -34.88
C LEU A 1057 22.07 -13.79 -34.28
N CYS A 1058 21.85 -13.69 -32.96
CA CYS A 1058 20.80 -14.41 -32.25
C CYS A 1058 19.42 -14.18 -32.87
N VAL A 1059 18.70 -15.27 -33.11
CA VAL A 1059 17.28 -15.24 -33.47
C VAL A 1059 16.48 -15.24 -32.18
N LYS A 1060 15.45 -14.39 -32.08
CA LYS A 1060 14.51 -14.40 -30.96
C LYS A 1060 13.08 -14.48 -31.49
N LEU A 1061 12.39 -15.56 -31.11
CA LEU A 1061 11.07 -15.90 -31.59
C LEU A 1061 10.12 -16.12 -30.41
N HIS A 1062 8.96 -15.50 -30.46
CA HIS A 1062 7.87 -15.73 -29.52
C HIS A 1062 6.82 -16.63 -30.18
N ALA A 1063 6.30 -17.61 -29.45
CA ALA A 1063 5.15 -18.40 -29.86
C ALA A 1063 4.04 -18.35 -28.81
N GLU A 1064 2.81 -18.09 -29.25
CA GLU A 1064 1.60 -18.28 -28.46
C GLU A 1064 1.09 -19.71 -28.70
N VAL A 1065 1.01 -20.51 -27.64
CA VAL A 1065 0.70 -21.94 -27.70
C VAL A 1065 -0.56 -22.24 -26.89
N LYS A 1066 -1.54 -22.93 -27.48
CA LYS A 1066 -2.88 -23.17 -26.90
C LYS A 1066 -2.92 -24.00 -25.60
N ASP A 1067 -1.77 -24.49 -25.16
CA ASP A 1067 -1.60 -25.40 -24.03
C ASP A 1067 -1.24 -24.62 -22.76
N PHE A 1068 -2.23 -24.25 -21.95
CA PHE A 1068 -2.03 -23.49 -20.71
C PHE A 1068 -1.24 -24.26 -19.62
N GLU A 1069 -1.24 -25.60 -19.66
CA GLU A 1069 -0.48 -26.43 -18.71
C GLU A 1069 1.02 -26.44 -19.02
N ARG A 1070 1.41 -25.99 -20.22
CA ARG A 1070 2.81 -25.83 -20.68
C ARG A 1070 3.52 -24.63 -20.05
N ARG A 1071 2.85 -23.82 -19.25
CA ARG A 1071 3.41 -22.61 -18.62
C ARG A 1071 4.67 -22.86 -17.75
N SER A 1072 4.89 -24.11 -17.33
CA SER A 1072 6.04 -24.59 -16.56
C SER A 1072 7.11 -25.32 -17.38
N TRP A 1073 7.08 -25.22 -18.71
CA TRP A 1073 7.97 -25.96 -19.60
C TRP A 1073 9.22 -25.13 -19.99
N GLY A 1074 10.34 -25.83 -20.16
CA GLY A 1074 11.55 -25.30 -20.82
C GLY A 1074 12.21 -26.37 -21.69
N GLY A 1075 13.20 -25.98 -22.49
CA GLY A 1075 13.99 -26.98 -23.21
C GLY A 1075 15.19 -26.43 -23.97
N ILE A 1076 16.05 -27.37 -24.39
CA ILE A 1076 17.19 -27.15 -25.30
C ILE A 1076 17.17 -28.22 -26.40
N THR A 1077 17.49 -27.81 -27.63
CA THR A 1077 17.64 -28.69 -28.80
C THR A 1077 18.94 -28.34 -29.53
N TYR A 1078 19.95 -29.20 -29.46
CA TYR A 1078 21.28 -28.90 -30.01
C TYR A 1078 22.03 -30.19 -30.38
N PRO A 1079 22.78 -30.27 -31.50
CA PRO A 1079 23.10 -29.19 -32.45
C PRO A 1079 22.15 -29.05 -33.64
N ASN A 1080 21.23 -30.00 -33.85
CA ASN A 1080 20.59 -30.20 -35.16
C ASN A 1080 19.41 -29.25 -35.48
N ASN A 1081 18.80 -28.61 -34.47
CA ASN A 1081 17.69 -27.67 -34.66
C ASN A 1081 18.24 -26.24 -34.88
N LYS A 1082 17.47 -25.40 -35.58
CA LYS A 1082 17.81 -23.98 -35.84
C LYS A 1082 17.45 -23.05 -34.68
N LEU A 1083 16.45 -23.44 -33.88
CA LEU A 1083 16.22 -22.90 -32.55
C LEU A 1083 16.87 -23.84 -31.54
N LEU A 1084 17.40 -23.30 -30.45
CA LEU A 1084 18.38 -24.00 -29.62
C LEU A 1084 18.01 -24.01 -28.13
N GLN A 1085 17.41 -22.94 -27.61
CA GLN A 1085 16.83 -22.86 -26.26
C GLN A 1085 15.40 -22.32 -26.33
N ALA A 1086 14.54 -22.78 -25.42
CA ALA A 1086 13.18 -22.29 -25.25
C ALA A 1086 12.75 -22.29 -23.78
N THR A 1087 11.86 -21.37 -23.42
CA THR A 1087 11.18 -21.38 -22.11
C THR A 1087 9.77 -20.79 -22.19
N ALA A 1088 8.85 -21.33 -21.41
CA ALA A 1088 7.56 -20.71 -21.16
C ALA A 1088 7.77 -19.43 -20.33
N ASP A 1089 7.46 -18.29 -20.93
CA ASP A 1089 7.75 -16.95 -20.43
C ASP A 1089 6.49 -16.21 -19.92
N GLY A 1090 5.29 -16.70 -20.20
CA GLY A 1090 4.06 -16.09 -19.68
C GLY A 1090 2.77 -16.80 -20.06
N THR A 1091 1.66 -16.18 -19.70
CA THR A 1091 0.31 -16.55 -20.13
C THR A 1091 -0.34 -15.33 -20.78
N THR A 1092 -0.92 -15.49 -21.97
CA THR A 1092 -1.64 -14.41 -22.66
C THR A 1092 -3.04 -14.22 -22.06
N PRO A 1093 -3.71 -13.06 -22.27
CA PRO A 1093 -5.08 -12.86 -21.80
C PRO A 1093 -6.08 -13.91 -22.30
N ALA A 1094 -5.81 -14.55 -23.44
CA ALA A 1094 -6.60 -15.67 -23.98
C ALA A 1094 -6.37 -17.01 -23.22
N GLY A 1095 -5.52 -17.03 -22.19
CA GLY A 1095 -5.17 -18.23 -21.43
C GLY A 1095 -4.07 -19.10 -22.06
N ASN A 1096 -3.57 -18.74 -23.24
CA ASN A 1096 -2.53 -19.48 -23.94
C ASN A 1096 -1.16 -19.32 -23.25
N THR A 1097 -0.29 -20.33 -23.33
CA THR A 1097 1.10 -20.20 -22.89
C THR A 1097 1.90 -19.40 -23.92
N HIS A 1098 2.58 -18.35 -23.49
CA HIS A 1098 3.61 -17.69 -24.26
C HIS A 1098 4.96 -18.38 -24.02
N CYS A 1099 5.57 -18.90 -25.08
CA CYS A 1099 6.94 -19.43 -25.08
C CYS A 1099 7.88 -18.48 -25.85
N VAL A 1100 9.10 -18.31 -25.37
CA VAL A 1100 10.19 -17.61 -26.08
C VAL A 1100 11.26 -18.62 -26.47
N PHE A 1101 11.78 -18.49 -27.69
CA PHE A 1101 12.78 -19.36 -28.31
C PHE A 1101 13.96 -18.53 -28.82
N PHE A 1102 15.16 -19.12 -28.79
CA PHE A 1102 16.40 -18.49 -29.24
C PHE A 1102 17.15 -19.41 -30.21
N GLY A 1103 17.74 -18.83 -31.25
CA GLY A 1103 18.65 -19.50 -32.19
C GLY A 1103 19.97 -18.74 -32.34
N CYS A 1104 21.00 -19.34 -32.94
CA CYS A 1104 22.32 -18.74 -33.12
C CYS A 1104 22.92 -19.04 -34.49
N GLU A 1105 24.00 -18.35 -34.85
CA GLU A 1105 24.69 -18.49 -36.15
C GLU A 1105 25.26 -19.91 -36.40
N GLN A 1106 25.40 -20.75 -35.36
CA GLN A 1106 25.83 -22.15 -35.53
C GLN A 1106 24.87 -22.97 -36.41
N ASN A 1107 23.57 -22.60 -36.46
CA ASN A 1107 22.56 -23.18 -37.34
C ASN A 1107 21.45 -22.12 -37.63
N PRO A 1108 21.65 -21.23 -38.61
CA PRO A 1108 20.89 -19.98 -38.71
C PRO A 1108 19.45 -20.14 -39.18
N LEU A 1109 18.57 -19.27 -38.65
CA LEU A 1109 17.17 -19.11 -39.03
C LEU A 1109 16.88 -17.65 -39.39
N HIS A 1110 16.11 -17.42 -40.44
CA HIS A 1110 15.53 -16.13 -40.78
C HIS A 1110 14.01 -16.30 -40.81
N PRO A 1111 13.30 -16.06 -39.68
CA PRO A 1111 11.94 -16.58 -39.51
C PRO A 1111 10.92 -16.04 -40.53
N GLU A 1112 11.16 -14.86 -41.09
CA GLU A 1112 10.32 -14.27 -42.15
C GLU A 1112 10.50 -14.89 -43.54
N GLU A 1113 11.60 -15.62 -43.81
CA GLU A 1113 11.84 -16.23 -45.13
C GLU A 1113 10.99 -17.48 -45.35
N ASN A 1114 10.82 -18.29 -44.29
CA ASN A 1114 10.06 -19.53 -44.35
C ASN A 1114 9.40 -19.82 -42.99
N ILE A 1115 8.08 -19.62 -42.92
CA ILE A 1115 7.32 -19.87 -41.69
C ILE A 1115 7.15 -21.37 -41.42
N ASP A 1116 7.10 -22.23 -42.44
CA ASP A 1116 7.02 -23.68 -42.24
C ASP A 1116 8.32 -24.23 -41.63
N GLU A 1117 9.48 -23.69 -42.04
CA GLU A 1117 10.76 -24.00 -41.39
C GLU A 1117 10.80 -23.47 -39.94
N THR A 1118 10.24 -22.28 -39.70
CA THR A 1118 10.15 -21.69 -38.36
C THR A 1118 9.25 -22.51 -37.43
N LEU A 1119 8.08 -22.93 -37.89
CA LEU A 1119 7.17 -23.81 -37.16
C LEU A 1119 7.79 -25.19 -36.93
N LYS A 1120 8.50 -25.75 -37.92
CA LYS A 1120 9.28 -26.98 -37.77
C LYS A 1120 10.33 -26.85 -36.65
N ALA A 1121 11.09 -25.76 -36.61
CA ALA A 1121 12.09 -25.51 -35.57
C ALA A 1121 11.46 -25.39 -34.16
N VAL A 1122 10.24 -24.86 -34.05
CA VAL A 1122 9.46 -24.89 -32.79
C VAL A 1122 9.02 -26.32 -32.43
N HIS A 1123 8.54 -27.10 -33.40
CA HIS A 1123 8.05 -28.48 -33.19
C HIS A 1123 9.16 -29.51 -32.89
N GLU A 1124 10.41 -29.22 -33.27
CA GLU A 1124 11.56 -30.07 -32.95
C GLU A 1124 11.87 -30.11 -31.44
N PHE A 1125 11.47 -29.10 -30.66
CA PHE A 1125 11.43 -29.19 -29.20
C PHE A 1125 10.40 -30.21 -28.74
N GLU A 1126 9.12 -29.93 -28.98
CA GLU A 1126 7.98 -30.83 -28.81
C GLU A 1126 6.84 -30.42 -29.76
N PRO A 1127 5.93 -31.34 -30.14
CA PRO A 1127 4.68 -30.96 -30.82
C PRO A 1127 3.87 -29.95 -30.00
N MET A 1128 3.49 -28.83 -30.63
CA MET A 1128 2.76 -27.73 -29.99
C MET A 1128 1.72 -27.17 -30.96
N GLN A 1129 0.55 -26.79 -30.46
CA GLN A 1129 -0.44 -26.03 -31.24
C GLN A 1129 -0.11 -24.53 -31.14
N VAL A 1130 0.58 -24.00 -32.15
CA VAL A 1130 0.97 -22.59 -32.25
C VAL A 1130 -0.18 -21.78 -32.85
N GLU A 1131 -0.71 -20.84 -32.07
CA GLU A 1131 -1.76 -19.90 -32.49
C GLU A 1131 -1.18 -18.59 -33.03
N ARG A 1132 0.05 -18.23 -32.62
CA ARG A 1132 0.77 -17.04 -33.09
C ARG A 1132 2.27 -17.22 -33.04
N LEU A 1133 2.99 -16.61 -33.98
CA LEU A 1133 4.40 -16.27 -33.85
C LEU A 1133 4.58 -14.75 -33.83
N VAL A 1134 5.52 -14.24 -33.03
CA VAL A 1134 5.89 -12.80 -33.03
C VAL A 1134 7.41 -12.69 -32.92
N PHE A 1135 8.04 -11.85 -33.74
CA PHE A 1135 9.51 -11.71 -33.75
C PHE A 1135 9.98 -10.42 -34.43
N HIS A 1136 11.28 -10.13 -34.33
CA HIS A 1136 11.96 -9.10 -35.12
C HIS A 1136 13.31 -9.64 -35.58
N ASN A 1137 13.61 -9.57 -36.88
CA ASN A 1137 14.88 -10.03 -37.43
C ASN A 1137 15.97 -8.96 -37.32
N TRP A 1138 16.67 -8.95 -36.19
CA TRP A 1138 17.79 -8.04 -35.91
C TRP A 1138 19.01 -8.23 -36.83
N VAL A 1139 19.14 -9.38 -37.50
CA VAL A 1139 20.27 -9.67 -38.41
C VAL A 1139 20.12 -8.88 -39.72
N LYS A 1140 18.89 -8.74 -40.22
CA LYS A 1140 18.57 -7.98 -41.44
C LYS A 1140 18.15 -6.53 -41.18
N ASP A 1141 17.93 -6.15 -39.93
CA ASP A 1141 17.67 -4.78 -39.50
C ASP A 1141 18.83 -3.85 -39.89
N GLU A 1142 18.57 -2.92 -40.81
CA GLU A 1142 19.58 -2.02 -41.37
C GLU A 1142 20.23 -1.07 -40.33
N PHE A 1143 19.60 -0.90 -39.15
CA PHE A 1143 20.07 -0.06 -38.06
C PHE A 1143 20.66 -0.89 -36.89
N ALA A 1144 20.83 -2.20 -37.05
CA ALA A 1144 21.43 -3.08 -36.04
C ALA A 1144 22.44 -4.08 -36.62
N GLU A 1145 22.06 -4.82 -37.67
CA GLU A 1145 22.85 -5.91 -38.30
C GLU A 1145 23.44 -6.90 -37.28
N GLY A 1146 22.64 -7.29 -36.29
CA GLY A 1146 23.02 -8.11 -35.14
C GLY A 1146 22.21 -7.74 -33.90
N THR A 1147 22.24 -8.58 -32.85
CA THR A 1147 21.52 -8.31 -31.60
C THR A 1147 22.38 -7.49 -30.61
N TRP A 1148 22.61 -7.96 -29.39
CA TRP A 1148 23.56 -7.38 -28.44
C TRP A 1148 25.00 -7.76 -28.82
N VAL A 1149 25.99 -6.96 -28.42
CA VAL A 1149 27.39 -7.27 -28.79
C VAL A 1149 27.87 -8.60 -28.20
N TRP A 1150 28.60 -9.37 -29.00
CA TRP A 1150 29.52 -10.40 -28.51
C TRP A 1150 30.78 -10.40 -29.37
N TYR A 1151 31.94 -10.27 -28.75
CA TYR A 1151 33.19 -10.10 -29.47
C TYR A 1151 33.75 -11.42 -30.01
N ARG A 1152 34.53 -11.30 -31.09
CA ARG A 1152 35.42 -12.37 -31.55
C ARG A 1152 36.62 -12.48 -30.59
N PRO A 1153 37.27 -13.66 -30.49
CA PRO A 1153 38.58 -13.77 -29.87
C PRO A 1153 39.53 -12.66 -30.34
N GLY A 1154 40.19 -11.99 -29.40
CA GLY A 1154 41.12 -10.89 -29.63
C GLY A 1154 40.50 -9.49 -29.86
N MET A 1155 39.20 -9.38 -30.18
CA MET A 1155 38.58 -8.06 -30.46
C MET A 1155 38.62 -7.11 -29.27
N GLU A 1156 38.46 -7.63 -28.05
CA GLU A 1156 38.48 -6.81 -26.83
C GLU A 1156 39.81 -6.06 -26.68
N VAL A 1157 40.92 -6.79 -26.73
CA VAL A 1157 42.27 -6.23 -26.59
C VAL A 1157 42.61 -5.27 -27.71
N LYS A 1158 42.22 -5.58 -28.96
CA LYS A 1158 42.60 -4.79 -30.12
C LYS A 1158 41.76 -3.53 -30.32
N TYR A 1159 40.46 -3.57 -30.00
CA TYR A 1159 39.52 -2.53 -30.42
C TYR A 1159 38.80 -1.79 -29.29
N LEU A 1160 38.65 -2.35 -28.07
CA LEU A 1160 37.79 -1.76 -27.04
C LEU A 1160 38.21 -0.31 -26.67
N GLU A 1161 39.50 -0.07 -26.47
CA GLU A 1161 40.01 1.28 -26.17
C GLU A 1161 39.67 2.27 -27.30
N ALA A 1162 39.92 1.89 -28.56
CA ALA A 1162 39.63 2.72 -29.72
C ALA A 1162 38.13 2.95 -29.92
N LEU A 1163 37.27 1.95 -29.65
CA LEU A 1163 35.82 2.08 -29.71
C LEU A 1163 35.30 3.10 -28.70
N ARG A 1164 35.82 3.08 -27.46
CA ARG A 1164 35.49 4.04 -26.39
C ARG A 1164 36.06 5.45 -26.63
N LYS A 1165 37.20 5.56 -27.30
CA LYS A 1165 37.89 6.84 -27.56
C LYS A 1165 37.03 7.80 -28.40
N ARG A 1166 36.84 9.03 -27.90
CA ARG A 1166 36.24 10.16 -28.64
C ARG A 1166 37.11 10.62 -29.81
N GLN A 1167 36.52 11.27 -30.80
CA GLN A 1167 37.26 11.96 -31.87
C GLN A 1167 36.82 13.43 -31.94
N GLY A 1168 37.68 14.31 -31.43
CA GLY A 1168 37.39 15.74 -31.30
C GLY A 1168 36.10 15.99 -30.48
N PRO A 1169 35.11 16.74 -31.02
CA PRO A 1169 33.81 16.99 -30.38
C PRO A 1169 32.79 15.83 -30.51
N VAL A 1170 33.15 14.72 -31.16
CA VAL A 1170 32.29 13.52 -31.29
C VAL A 1170 32.65 12.49 -30.23
N LEU A 1171 31.68 12.17 -29.37
CA LEU A 1171 31.76 11.10 -28.37
C LEU A 1171 31.10 9.84 -28.94
N PHE A 1172 31.66 8.67 -28.65
CA PHE A 1172 31.11 7.37 -29.04
C PHE A 1172 30.62 6.64 -27.80
N ALA A 1173 29.32 6.35 -27.74
CA ALA A 1173 28.69 5.75 -26.57
C ALA A 1173 27.69 4.68 -27.01
N ASN A 1174 27.96 3.42 -26.72
CA ASN A 1174 27.05 2.32 -26.99
C ASN A 1174 27.35 1.17 -26.03
N SER A 1175 26.31 0.42 -25.63
CA SER A 1175 26.49 -0.84 -24.88
C SER A 1175 27.48 -1.81 -25.52
N ASP A 1176 27.72 -1.69 -26.83
CA ASP A 1176 28.70 -2.47 -27.60
C ASP A 1176 30.16 -2.31 -27.14
N TRP A 1177 30.48 -1.24 -26.39
CA TRP A 1177 31.82 -0.97 -25.86
C TRP A 1177 31.78 -0.38 -24.44
N ALA A 1178 30.72 -0.68 -23.68
CA ALA A 1178 30.62 -0.27 -22.28
C ALA A 1178 31.78 -0.82 -21.43
N GLU A 1179 32.15 -0.06 -20.40
CA GLU A 1179 33.27 -0.38 -19.51
C GLU A 1179 32.91 -1.43 -18.44
N GLY A 1180 31.64 -1.47 -18.05
CA GLY A 1180 31.17 -2.29 -16.95
C GLY A 1180 30.96 -3.76 -17.33
N ALA A 1181 30.76 -4.57 -16.28
CA ALA A 1181 30.54 -6.01 -16.39
C ALA A 1181 29.35 -6.38 -17.31
N TRP A 1182 28.41 -5.46 -17.53
CA TRP A 1182 27.22 -5.61 -18.36
C TRP A 1182 27.29 -4.93 -19.75
N ARG A 1183 28.49 -4.79 -20.34
CA ARG A 1183 28.63 -4.58 -21.80
C ARG A 1183 27.76 -5.58 -22.57
N SER A 1184 27.04 -5.09 -23.58
CA SER A 1184 25.95 -5.74 -24.34
C SER A 1184 24.52 -5.57 -23.80
N PHE A 1185 24.31 -5.23 -22.53
CA PHE A 1185 22.97 -5.15 -21.93
C PHE A 1185 22.34 -3.76 -22.03
N ILE A 1186 21.07 -3.66 -21.62
CA ILE A 1186 20.40 -2.38 -21.29
C ILE A 1186 21.25 -1.60 -20.27
N ASP A 1187 21.88 -2.30 -19.32
CA ASP A 1187 22.73 -1.70 -18.31
C ASP A 1187 23.95 -0.97 -18.89
N GLY A 1188 24.69 -1.63 -19.77
CA GLY A 1188 25.81 -1.02 -20.51
C GLY A 1188 25.36 0.14 -21.40
N ALA A 1189 24.13 0.12 -21.91
CA ALA A 1189 23.57 1.25 -22.66
C ALA A 1189 23.35 2.47 -21.74
N ILE A 1190 22.74 2.28 -20.57
CA ILE A 1190 22.51 3.35 -19.59
C ILE A 1190 23.85 3.87 -19.04
N GLN A 1191 24.82 2.98 -18.77
CA GLN A 1191 26.17 3.34 -18.34
C GLN A 1191 26.84 4.32 -19.33
N GLU A 1192 26.89 3.95 -20.61
CA GLU A 1192 27.57 4.75 -21.63
C GLU A 1192 26.84 6.06 -21.93
N GLY A 1193 25.51 6.06 -21.89
CA GLY A 1193 24.70 7.27 -22.04
C GLY A 1193 24.95 8.27 -20.90
N THR A 1194 25.03 7.77 -19.66
CA THR A 1194 25.36 8.55 -18.47
C THR A 1194 26.78 9.12 -18.57
N ALA A 1195 27.76 8.30 -18.96
CA ALA A 1195 29.16 8.71 -19.09
C ALA A 1195 29.35 9.80 -20.16
N ALA A 1196 28.74 9.63 -21.34
CA ALA A 1196 28.83 10.61 -22.42
C ALA A 1196 28.15 11.94 -22.05
N ALA A 1197 26.97 11.90 -21.43
CA ALA A 1197 26.30 13.10 -20.95
C ALA A 1197 27.10 13.82 -19.86
N LEU A 1198 27.75 13.10 -18.95
CA LEU A 1198 28.62 13.70 -17.92
C LEU A 1198 29.79 14.47 -18.53
N VAL A 1199 30.47 13.90 -19.54
CA VAL A 1199 31.57 14.58 -20.24
C VAL A 1199 31.07 15.84 -20.94
N VAL A 1200 29.97 15.74 -21.71
CA VAL A 1200 29.39 16.88 -22.43
C VAL A 1200 28.90 17.98 -21.47
N LYS A 1201 28.25 17.62 -20.36
CA LYS A 1201 27.82 18.54 -19.31
C LYS A 1201 29.01 19.29 -18.70
N THR A 1202 30.09 18.57 -18.41
CA THR A 1202 31.32 19.16 -17.86
C THR A 1202 31.90 20.18 -18.84
N GLU A 1203 32.08 19.81 -20.11
CA GLU A 1203 32.68 20.71 -21.11
C GLU A 1203 31.83 21.93 -21.48
N LEU A 1204 30.50 21.81 -21.51
CA LEU A 1204 29.63 22.89 -21.97
C LEU A 1204 29.11 23.80 -20.85
N LEU A 1205 29.07 23.34 -19.59
CA LEU A 1205 28.60 24.14 -18.45
C LEU A 1205 29.71 24.55 -17.48
N GLN A 1206 30.86 23.85 -17.43
CA GLN A 1206 31.99 24.21 -16.57
C GLN A 1206 33.14 24.79 -17.40
N GLN A 1207 33.01 26.06 -17.81
CA GLN A 1207 34.22 26.83 -18.15
C GLN A 1207 35.02 27.08 -16.87
N PRO A 1208 36.36 26.87 -16.89
CA PRO A 1208 37.19 27.12 -15.71
C PRO A 1208 37.24 28.63 -15.41
N GLN A 1209 36.74 29.02 -14.24
CA GLN A 1209 37.09 30.32 -13.67
C GLN A 1209 38.61 30.34 -13.43
N GLY A 1210 39.31 31.15 -14.22
CA GLY A 1210 40.69 31.59 -13.98
C GLY A 1210 41.64 30.54 -13.41
N ALA A 1211 42.13 29.62 -14.23
CA ALA A 1211 43.29 28.81 -13.88
C ALA A 1211 44.53 29.70 -13.65
N GLN A 1212 44.75 30.12 -12.40
CA GLN A 1212 46.06 30.61 -11.97
C GLN A 1212 47.08 29.53 -12.32
N LYS A 1213 48.18 29.93 -12.96
CA LYS A 1213 49.30 29.02 -13.23
C LYS A 1213 49.72 28.36 -11.91
N PRO A 1214 49.81 27.02 -11.82
CA PRO A 1214 50.42 26.41 -10.65
C PRO A 1214 51.88 26.88 -10.58
N SER A 1215 52.22 27.49 -9.45
CA SER A 1215 53.61 27.80 -9.14
C SER A 1215 54.37 26.47 -8.98
N LYS A 1216 55.60 26.42 -9.49
CA LYS A 1216 56.46 25.24 -9.35
C LYS A 1216 56.69 24.92 -7.87
N LEU A 1217 56.37 23.71 -7.47
CA LEU A 1217 57.05 22.91 -6.44
C LEU A 1217 56.73 21.43 -6.68
#